data_AF-A0A9P9FME0-F1
#
_entry.id   AF-A0A9P9FME0-F1
#
_cell.length_a   1.000
_cell.length_b   1.000
_cell.length_c   1.000
_cell.angle_alpha   90.00
_cell.angle_beta   90.00
_cell.angle_gamma   90.00
#
_symmetry.space_group_name_H-M   'P 1'
#
loop_
_entity.id
_entity.type
_entity.pdbx_description
1 polymer ?
#
loop_
_entity_poly.entity_id
_entity_poly.type
_entity_poly.pdbx_seq_one_letter_code
_entity_poly.pdbx_strand_id
1 'polypeptide(L)'
;MPSKRKRAGEHPPPPYCDGPRRSVRNSKAQSNASDEAYEASDKDADPVVKAQPKGLWESKEGVQQARRQLSEMEHKLKSAVRKQRLAVQNSEFNVELASSRQVGIHHVPPLPIQTKNKPDSKQQPVEPTPSDTDQAEVVTSDIDAEPDIDGVKKGADRPPPVNSDILPLPWSGRLGYACLNTYLRAANPPVFSSRTCRIASILEHRYPLCDPSQPEHPTKNRPDKTQTPSVERGQKFVQELGLANARDIVKMLRWNDKYGIKFMRLSSEMFPFASHQEHGYKLAPFASETLAEAGRVAVELNHRLTTHPGQFTQIGSPRTEVVAASFRDLEYHEEMLSLLKLPEQPDRDAVMIIHMGGTYGDKAATLERFRKNYAELSDGVKRRLVLENDDVAWSVHDLLPVCEELNIPLVLDFHHHNIVFDPCMREGTLGIIELFEHIKKTWTRKGITQKMHYSEPVRGAVTPHERRKHSARVKALPPCATDMDLMIEAKDKEQAVFELMRTFKLPGWDRFNDMVPHEREDEPRKAIKKKPKKGKKKTNGSSEDSEYGIEIPERTKFLQWFQSLPGATFSDAIKIVDLRDRNAGRGIIAAQDIAPETTLFTIPRQAIINTLTSELPKKLPDVFDIEHQMTEDDEDSVPPMDAWSSLILVMIYEYLQGDKSSWKPYFDVLPSTFDTPMFWSEEELNQLQSSHMRSKIGKVDAEEMFQGRILPIIRQNAGLFPSSESKSDRELVEVAHRMGSTIMAYAFDLEKDEDADEGDEVDGWVEDRDANSMMGMVPMADILNADAEFNAHVNHEDSSLTVISLRPIKAGEEILNYYGPHPNSELLRRYGYVTERHSRYDVVEIPWDVVESAMTTHFGIPNSTLEKLRAELEEEEEFEDTFVLERETGEVNSDGTFSGPANFEGMPEDLQQQLKVFLKGVKKAQPEAIPDKRKRDEIQQAVQAKTLQSLVSRYSTSIFEDELLLKSNGLAPRARMAVEVRLGEKKLLREAIAALSSDDDVEMTLDEESGPSKRAKRSG
;
A
#
# COMPACT_ATOMS: atom_id res chain seq x y z
N MET A 1 43.90 -32.17 -44.67
CA MET A 1 45.06 -33.08 -44.85
C MET A 1 45.81 -33.21 -43.50
N PRO A 2 46.60 -34.28 -43.26
CA PRO A 2 46.66 -34.98 -41.96
C PRO A 2 47.69 -34.43 -40.95
N SER A 3 47.94 -34.99 -39.75
CA SER A 3 47.15 -35.68 -38.69
C SER A 3 48.11 -36.49 -37.78
N LYS A 4 47.83 -36.57 -36.46
CA LYS A 4 48.17 -37.68 -35.50
C LYS A 4 49.63 -37.93 -35.00
N ARG A 5 49.77 -37.85 -33.65
CA ARG A 5 50.47 -38.80 -32.71
C ARG A 5 52.04 -38.81 -32.70
N LYS A 6 52.79 -39.22 -31.64
CA LYS A 6 52.49 -39.81 -30.29
C LYS A 6 53.70 -39.71 -29.27
N ARG A 7 53.42 -39.35 -27.99
CA ARG A 7 53.96 -39.79 -26.64
C ARG A 7 55.47 -40.01 -26.26
N ALA A 8 55.74 -39.78 -24.94
CA ALA A 8 56.87 -40.19 -24.04
C ALA A 8 58.24 -39.46 -24.23
N GLY A 9 59.12 -39.18 -23.23
CA GLY A 9 59.14 -39.37 -21.74
C GLY A 9 60.56 -39.05 -21.14
N GLU A 10 60.88 -38.88 -19.83
CA GLU A 10 60.11 -38.62 -18.57
C GLU A 10 60.95 -37.88 -17.44
N HIS A 11 61.58 -38.52 -16.41
CA HIS A 11 62.21 -37.89 -15.18
C HIS A 11 63.48 -38.66 -14.64
N PRO A 12 64.18 -38.41 -13.48
CA PRO A 12 64.03 -37.50 -12.29
C PRO A 12 65.36 -36.79 -11.76
N PRO A 13 65.71 -36.64 -10.44
CA PRO A 13 65.41 -35.58 -9.41
C PRO A 13 66.69 -34.98 -8.69
N PRO A 14 66.73 -34.51 -7.38
CA PRO A 14 65.95 -33.58 -6.50
C PRO A 14 66.82 -32.32 -6.08
N PRO A 15 67.14 -31.86 -4.82
CA PRO A 15 66.45 -31.75 -3.48
C PRO A 15 66.60 -30.41 -2.64
N TYR A 16 65.52 -30.00 -1.94
CA TYR A 16 65.34 -29.50 -0.52
C TYR A 16 66.17 -28.41 0.26
N CYS A 17 65.41 -27.42 0.82
CA CYS A 17 65.40 -26.80 2.20
C CYS A 17 66.66 -26.18 2.90
N ASP A 18 66.59 -25.27 3.91
CA ASP A 18 65.51 -24.56 4.68
C ASP A 18 66.01 -23.25 5.39
N GLY A 19 65.13 -22.39 5.95
CA GLY A 19 65.46 -21.45 7.08
C GLY A 19 65.04 -19.93 7.01
N PRO A 20 64.85 -19.19 8.15
CA PRO A 20 63.89 -18.04 8.21
C PRO A 20 64.23 -16.74 9.02
N ARG A 21 63.33 -15.71 8.91
CA ARG A 21 62.93 -14.58 9.85
C ARG A 21 63.15 -13.09 9.43
N ARG A 22 62.45 -12.16 10.13
CA ARG A 22 62.18 -10.71 9.85
C ARG A 22 62.73 -9.73 10.90
N SER A 23 63.07 -8.48 10.51
CA SER A 23 62.63 -7.19 11.14
C SER A 23 63.19 -5.96 10.35
N VAL A 24 62.42 -5.05 9.70
CA VAL A 24 61.53 -3.93 10.13
C VAL A 24 62.24 -2.62 10.58
N ARG A 25 62.21 -1.54 9.75
CA ARG A 25 61.71 -0.15 10.05
C ARG A 25 62.01 0.94 8.98
N ASN A 26 60.98 1.73 8.61
CA ASN A 26 60.88 3.21 8.41
C ASN A 26 61.89 4.00 7.50
N SER A 27 61.57 5.16 6.87
CA SER A 27 60.30 5.92 6.69
C SER A 27 60.43 7.19 5.78
N LYS A 28 59.34 7.64 5.12
CA LYS A 28 59.04 9.03 4.62
C LYS A 28 59.96 9.62 3.51
N ALA A 29 59.61 10.67 2.72
CA ALA A 29 58.35 11.24 2.17
C ALA A 29 58.68 12.42 1.19
N GLN A 30 57.69 13.00 0.46
CA GLN A 30 57.71 14.31 -0.26
C GLN A 30 58.61 14.43 -1.55
N SER A 31 58.40 15.33 -2.54
CA SER A 31 57.23 16.18 -2.96
C SER A 31 57.42 16.95 -4.31
N ASN A 32 56.34 17.15 -5.09
CA ASN A 32 55.94 18.34 -5.91
C ASN A 32 56.72 18.80 -7.20
N ALA A 33 56.04 19.72 -7.96
CA ALA A 33 56.40 20.51 -9.16
C ALA A 33 56.29 19.80 -10.55
N SER A 34 55.51 20.21 -11.58
CA SER A 34 55.15 21.51 -12.26
C SER A 34 56.11 21.88 -13.43
N ASP A 35 55.75 22.41 -14.61
CA ASP A 35 54.48 22.81 -15.27
C ASP A 35 54.64 22.93 -16.83
N GLU A 36 53.52 23.03 -17.60
CA GLU A 36 53.32 23.67 -18.96
C GLU A 36 54.21 23.31 -20.20
N ALA A 37 53.85 23.49 -21.50
CA ALA A 37 52.58 23.60 -22.27
C ALA A 37 52.85 23.60 -23.83
N TYR A 38 51.78 23.69 -24.66
CA TYR A 38 51.68 24.07 -26.11
C TYR A 38 51.74 23.04 -27.30
N GLU A 39 50.53 22.75 -27.84
CA GLU A 39 50.02 22.86 -29.25
C GLU A 39 50.46 22.02 -30.49
N ALA A 40 49.41 21.64 -31.26
CA ALA A 40 49.25 21.52 -32.74
C ALA A 40 49.57 20.22 -33.54
N SER A 41 48.48 19.53 -33.99
CA SER A 41 48.17 18.87 -35.32
C SER A 41 49.29 18.25 -36.20
N ASP A 42 49.13 17.12 -36.93
CA ASP A 42 47.92 16.49 -37.54
C ASP A 42 48.17 15.02 -38.01
N LYS A 43 47.09 14.23 -38.24
CA LYS A 43 46.94 12.96 -39.04
C LYS A 43 47.71 11.63 -38.78
N ASP A 44 46.93 10.62 -38.40
CA ASP A 44 46.76 9.24 -38.95
C ASP A 44 47.81 8.09 -38.92
N ALA A 45 47.28 6.89 -38.60
CA ALA A 45 47.63 5.51 -39.05
C ALA A 45 48.58 4.56 -38.26
N ASP A 46 48.08 4.00 -37.13
CA ASP A 46 48.13 2.57 -36.68
C ASP A 46 49.48 1.78 -36.49
N PRO A 47 49.52 0.62 -35.77
CA PRO A 47 48.41 -0.14 -35.17
C PRO A 47 48.48 -0.43 -33.66
N VAL A 48 47.32 -0.26 -33.02
CA VAL A 48 46.67 -1.11 -31.99
C VAL A 48 47.54 -2.03 -31.11
N VAL A 49 47.68 -1.65 -29.83
CA VAL A 49 47.56 -2.60 -28.70
C VAL A 49 46.39 -2.13 -27.84
N LYS A 50 45.30 -2.90 -27.75
CA LYS A 50 44.11 -2.51 -26.97
C LYS A 50 44.36 -2.66 -25.47
N ALA A 51 44.61 -1.53 -24.81
CA ALA A 51 44.45 -1.42 -23.36
C ALA A 51 42.96 -1.62 -22.96
N GLN A 52 42.73 -1.99 -21.70
CA GLN A 52 41.39 -2.05 -21.12
C GLN A 52 40.76 -0.65 -21.08
N PRO A 53 39.43 -0.52 -21.24
CA PRO A 53 38.76 0.78 -21.13
C PRO A 53 38.87 1.30 -19.69
N LYS A 54 39.30 2.55 -19.54
CA LYS A 54 39.24 3.28 -18.28
C LYS A 54 37.78 3.51 -17.86
N GLY A 55 37.55 3.66 -16.56
CA GLY A 55 36.22 3.92 -16.02
C GLY A 55 35.61 5.21 -16.59
N LEU A 56 34.30 5.20 -16.85
CA LEU A 56 33.53 6.33 -17.42
C LEU A 56 33.59 7.63 -16.58
N TRP A 57 34.21 7.59 -15.40
CA TRP A 57 34.20 8.65 -14.39
C TRP A 57 35.61 9.17 -14.03
N GLU A 58 36.69 8.51 -14.49
CA GLU A 58 38.06 8.94 -14.21
C GLU A 58 38.50 10.18 -15.04
N SER A 59 37.91 10.38 -16.22
CA SER A 59 38.26 11.50 -17.09
C SER A 59 37.40 12.73 -16.83
N LYS A 60 37.97 13.93 -17.00
CA LYS A 60 37.21 15.19 -16.99
C LYS A 60 36.08 15.17 -18.02
N GLU A 61 36.29 14.49 -19.15
CA GLU A 61 35.32 14.29 -20.22
C GLU A 61 34.14 13.42 -19.77
N GLY A 62 34.37 12.35 -19.01
CA GLY A 62 33.33 11.49 -18.44
C GLY A 62 32.47 12.21 -17.40
N VAL A 63 33.11 12.96 -16.49
CA VAL A 63 32.40 13.84 -15.54
C VAL A 63 31.63 14.94 -16.27
N GLN A 64 32.15 15.48 -17.38
CA GLN A 64 31.42 16.40 -18.26
C GLN A 64 30.26 15.73 -19.00
N GLN A 65 30.42 14.49 -19.48
CA GLN A 65 29.39 13.71 -20.15
C GLN A 65 28.23 13.40 -19.20
N ALA A 66 28.51 13.03 -17.95
CA ALA A 66 27.49 12.81 -16.94
C ALA A 66 26.80 14.11 -16.51
N ARG A 67 27.56 15.21 -16.31
CA ARG A 67 26.97 16.54 -16.11
C ARG A 67 26.12 16.98 -17.30
N ARG A 68 26.50 16.60 -18.52
CA ARG A 68 25.75 16.85 -19.74
C ARG A 68 24.47 16.00 -19.81
N GLN A 69 24.51 14.72 -19.46
CA GLN A 69 23.31 13.87 -19.38
C GLN A 69 22.32 14.39 -18.34
N LEU A 70 22.79 14.75 -17.14
CA LEU A 70 21.98 15.41 -16.12
C LEU A 70 21.43 16.76 -16.62
N SER A 71 22.22 17.54 -17.36
CA SER A 71 21.81 18.81 -17.98
C SER A 71 20.81 18.62 -19.13
N GLU A 72 20.88 17.52 -19.90
CA GLU A 72 19.94 17.18 -20.97
C GLU A 72 18.61 16.63 -20.39
N MET A 73 18.66 15.84 -19.32
CA MET A 73 17.48 15.49 -18.51
C MET A 73 16.83 16.75 -17.91
N GLU A 74 17.63 17.61 -17.28
CA GLU A 74 17.20 18.92 -16.79
C GLU A 74 16.62 19.80 -17.88
N HIS A 75 17.18 19.80 -19.10
CA HIS A 75 16.65 20.61 -20.20
C HIS A 75 15.32 20.03 -20.74
N LYS A 76 15.06 18.72 -20.62
CA LYS A 76 13.73 18.15 -20.83
C LYS A 76 12.75 18.61 -19.74
N LEU A 77 13.13 18.46 -18.47
CA LEU A 77 12.31 18.89 -17.33
C LEU A 77 11.98 20.40 -17.43
N LYS A 78 13.01 21.24 -17.55
CA LYS A 78 12.89 22.69 -17.73
C LYS A 78 12.23 23.08 -19.06
N SER A 79 12.18 22.22 -20.08
CA SER A 79 11.36 22.46 -21.26
C SER A 79 9.86 22.35 -20.93
N ALA A 80 9.45 21.35 -20.14
CA ALA A 80 8.08 21.24 -19.63
C ALA A 80 7.73 22.42 -18.71
N VAL A 81 8.57 22.71 -17.71
CA VAL A 81 8.40 23.87 -16.81
C VAL A 81 8.35 25.18 -17.60
N ARG A 82 9.21 25.36 -18.63
CA ARG A 82 9.20 26.57 -19.46
C ARG A 82 7.99 26.66 -20.40
N LYS A 83 7.39 25.55 -20.84
CA LYS A 83 6.09 25.55 -21.53
C LYS A 83 4.98 26.03 -20.60
N GLN A 84 4.86 25.46 -19.39
CA GLN A 84 3.92 25.91 -18.37
C GLN A 84 4.15 27.39 -18.01
N ARG A 85 5.40 27.80 -17.78
CA ARG A 85 5.76 29.16 -17.36
C ARG A 85 5.59 30.20 -18.48
N LEU A 86 5.80 29.87 -19.76
CA LEU A 86 5.42 30.77 -20.86
C LEU A 86 3.90 30.91 -21.00
N ALA A 87 3.12 29.85 -20.75
CA ALA A 87 1.66 29.94 -20.75
C ALA A 87 1.15 30.91 -19.66
N VAL A 88 1.87 31.02 -18.54
CA VAL A 88 1.61 32.01 -17.47
C VAL A 88 2.17 33.40 -17.84
N GLN A 89 3.42 33.52 -18.28
CA GLN A 89 4.08 34.82 -18.54
C GLN A 89 3.59 35.55 -19.80
N ASN A 90 2.98 34.85 -20.77
CA ASN A 90 2.29 35.51 -21.88
C ASN A 90 0.98 36.23 -21.46
N SER A 91 0.72 36.35 -20.14
CA SER A 91 -0.43 37.07 -19.57
C SER A 91 -0.04 38.18 -18.58
N GLU A 92 0.83 39.10 -19.01
CA GLU A 92 1.18 40.31 -18.25
C GLU A 92 0.55 41.59 -18.83
N PHE A 93 0.20 42.55 -17.95
CA PHE A 93 0.58 43.96 -18.10
C PHE A 93 0.26 44.82 -16.85
N ASN A 94 1.27 45.56 -16.39
CA ASN A 94 1.30 46.81 -15.61
C ASN A 94 0.36 47.06 -14.40
N VAL A 95 0.96 47.71 -13.39
CA VAL A 95 0.28 48.28 -12.20
C VAL A 95 0.63 49.77 -12.10
N GLU A 96 -0.39 50.62 -11.93
CA GLU A 96 -0.23 52.00 -11.42
C GLU A 96 -0.76 52.10 -9.98
N LEU A 97 -0.21 53.01 -9.18
CA LEU A 97 -0.53 53.15 -7.75
C LEU A 97 -1.65 54.17 -7.48
N ALA A 98 -2.57 53.85 -6.56
CA ALA A 98 -3.48 54.84 -5.96
C ALA A 98 -3.84 54.52 -4.49
N SER A 99 -3.34 55.38 -3.59
CA SER A 99 -3.71 55.67 -2.19
C SER A 99 -4.87 54.95 -1.47
N SER A 100 -4.51 54.20 -0.41
CA SER A 100 -4.97 54.31 1.01
C SER A 100 -6.40 54.73 1.42
N ARG A 101 -6.93 54.03 2.45
CA ARG A 101 -7.67 54.61 3.61
C ARG A 101 -7.74 53.65 4.81
N GLN A 102 -7.82 54.19 6.03
CA GLN A 102 -7.95 53.46 7.31
C GLN A 102 -9.28 53.80 8.02
N VAL A 103 -9.91 52.80 8.66
CA VAL A 103 -10.79 52.87 9.86
C VAL A 103 -10.76 51.44 10.46
N GLY A 104 -10.82 51.15 11.76
CA GLY A 104 -10.81 51.96 12.99
C GLY A 104 -11.44 51.15 14.15
N ILE A 105 -10.81 51.10 15.33
CA ILE A 105 -11.21 50.21 16.46
C ILE A 105 -12.03 50.99 17.50
N HIS A 106 -13.04 50.37 18.12
CA HIS A 106 -13.63 50.85 19.38
C HIS A 106 -14.06 49.70 20.32
N HIS A 107 -14.08 49.99 21.63
CA HIS A 107 -14.16 49.02 22.74
C HIS A 107 -14.69 49.75 23.99
N VAL A 108 -15.69 49.21 24.71
CA VAL A 108 -16.36 49.82 25.90
C VAL A 108 -16.81 48.70 26.89
N PRO A 109 -16.81 48.90 28.24
CA PRO A 109 -16.79 47.79 29.21
C PRO A 109 -18.02 47.79 30.22
N PRO A 110 -17.98 47.31 31.50
CA PRO A 110 -18.89 46.21 31.94
C PRO A 110 -19.62 46.40 33.32
N LEU A 111 -20.14 45.28 33.90
CA LEU A 111 -20.61 45.04 35.30
C LEU A 111 -22.02 45.55 35.70
N PRO A 112 -22.66 45.10 36.82
CA PRO A 112 -22.23 44.15 37.89
C PRO A 112 -23.21 42.99 38.26
N ILE A 113 -22.85 42.21 39.29
CA ILE A 113 -23.49 40.98 39.83
C ILE A 113 -24.19 41.23 41.19
N GLN A 114 -25.17 40.39 41.59
CA GLN A 114 -25.54 40.11 43.01
C GLN A 114 -25.82 38.59 43.25
N THR A 115 -26.01 38.18 44.51
CA THR A 115 -25.93 36.76 44.97
C THR A 115 -26.90 36.45 46.15
N LYS A 116 -27.01 35.14 46.55
CA LYS A 116 -27.54 34.50 47.81
C LYS A 116 -28.48 33.30 47.49
N ASN A 117 -28.62 32.22 48.29
CA ASN A 117 -28.01 31.86 49.60
C ASN A 117 -27.96 30.32 49.90
N LYS A 118 -27.23 29.96 50.97
CA LYS A 118 -27.00 28.62 51.62
C LYS A 118 -27.95 28.37 52.85
N PRO A 119 -27.81 27.33 53.74
CA PRO A 119 -26.89 26.16 53.85
C PRO A 119 -27.69 24.80 53.89
N ASP A 120 -27.53 23.68 54.65
CA ASP A 120 -26.69 23.11 55.76
C ASP A 120 -27.08 21.59 55.94
N SER A 121 -26.46 20.64 56.68
CA SER A 121 -25.07 20.17 56.95
C SER A 121 -25.09 18.76 57.67
N LYS A 122 -23.91 18.15 57.99
CA LYS A 122 -23.61 17.03 58.97
C LYS A 122 -23.85 15.54 58.56
N GLN A 123 -23.15 14.50 59.10
CA GLN A 123 -21.83 14.35 59.79
C GLN A 123 -21.32 12.87 59.78
N GLN A 124 -20.05 12.63 60.15
CA GLN A 124 -19.27 11.35 60.20
C GLN A 124 -19.43 10.59 61.58
N PRO A 125 -18.61 9.61 62.10
CA PRO A 125 -17.26 9.07 61.68
C PRO A 125 -16.85 7.59 62.03
N VAL A 126 -15.53 7.28 61.85
CA VAL A 126 -14.61 6.32 62.57
C VAL A 126 -14.10 5.04 61.84
N GLU A 127 -12.79 4.75 61.99
CA GLU A 127 -11.93 3.64 61.44
C GLU A 127 -11.52 2.62 62.58
N PRO A 128 -10.54 1.65 62.51
CA PRO A 128 -9.59 1.23 61.45
C PRO A 128 -9.30 -0.30 61.25
N THR A 129 -8.31 -0.58 60.38
CA THR A 129 -7.55 -1.81 59.94
C THR A 129 -7.21 -2.91 60.99
N PRO A 130 -6.78 -4.19 60.64
CA PRO A 130 -5.89 -4.55 59.49
C PRO A 130 -5.95 -5.98 58.82
N SER A 131 -4.97 -6.21 57.93
CA SER A 131 -4.26 -7.46 57.49
C SER A 131 -4.84 -8.47 56.46
N ASP A 132 -4.12 -8.56 55.34
CA ASP A 132 -3.65 -9.70 54.50
C ASP A 132 -4.54 -10.94 54.24
N THR A 133 -4.75 -11.26 52.95
CA THR A 133 -4.14 -12.45 52.27
C THR A 133 -4.37 -12.45 50.75
N ASP A 134 -3.46 -13.06 49.98
CA ASP A 134 -3.57 -13.20 48.52
C ASP A 134 -4.58 -14.28 48.10
N GLN A 135 -5.40 -13.97 47.09
CA GLN A 135 -5.66 -14.87 45.95
C GLN A 135 -6.37 -14.10 44.83
N ALA A 136 -5.89 -14.28 43.60
CA ALA A 136 -6.58 -13.88 42.38
C ALA A 136 -7.10 -15.15 41.70
N GLU A 137 -8.37 -15.15 41.27
CA GLU A 137 -8.91 -16.16 40.38
C GLU A 137 -9.97 -15.52 39.47
N VAL A 138 -10.09 -16.04 38.24
CA VAL A 138 -10.88 -15.48 37.15
C VAL A 138 -12.23 -16.18 37.05
N VAL A 139 -13.27 -15.44 36.66
CA VAL A 139 -14.50 -16.02 36.09
C VAL A 139 -14.83 -15.25 34.80
N THR A 140 -14.99 -15.99 33.70
CA THR A 140 -15.26 -15.51 32.34
C THR A 140 -16.75 -15.55 31.99
N SER A 141 -17.06 -15.17 30.74
CA SER A 141 -18.33 -15.33 29.99
C SER A 141 -19.45 -14.32 30.32
N ASP A 142 -20.22 -13.79 29.35
CA ASP A 142 -20.35 -14.22 27.94
C ASP A 142 -20.89 -13.10 27.00
N ILE A 143 -20.67 -13.29 25.68
CA ILE A 143 -21.47 -12.77 24.54
C ILE A 143 -21.26 -11.30 24.04
N ASP A 144 -21.50 -11.15 22.73
CA ASP A 144 -21.54 -9.97 21.84
C ASP A 144 -20.22 -9.26 21.47
N ALA A 145 -19.89 -9.32 20.17
CA ALA A 145 -18.77 -8.62 19.54
C ALA A 145 -19.23 -7.26 18.96
N GLU A 146 -19.20 -6.21 19.78
CA GLU A 146 -19.31 -4.83 19.30
C GLU A 146 -18.04 -4.39 18.53
N PRO A 147 -18.11 -3.38 17.66
CA PRO A 147 -16.92 -2.75 17.07
C PRO A 147 -15.97 -2.18 18.13
N ASP A 148 -14.71 -1.88 17.77
CA ASP A 148 -13.69 -1.31 18.68
C ASP A 148 -13.97 0.16 19.09
N ILE A 149 -15.05 0.32 19.86
CA ILE A 149 -15.45 1.55 20.52
C ILE A 149 -14.42 1.96 21.59
N ASP A 150 -13.67 1.00 22.13
CA ASP A 150 -12.73 1.21 23.22
C ASP A 150 -11.43 1.86 22.73
N GLY A 151 -10.94 1.49 21.54
CA GLY A 151 -9.86 2.18 20.82
C GLY A 151 -10.22 3.61 20.43
N VAL A 152 -11.45 3.86 19.97
CA VAL A 152 -11.95 5.20 19.64
C VAL A 152 -12.05 6.08 20.89
N LYS A 153 -12.64 5.57 21.98
CA LYS A 153 -12.72 6.30 23.28
C LYS A 153 -11.34 6.66 23.83
N LYS A 154 -10.40 5.70 23.86
CA LYS A 154 -9.00 5.94 24.27
C LYS A 154 -8.27 6.96 23.39
N GLY A 155 -8.70 7.13 22.14
CA GLY A 155 -8.23 8.17 21.24
C GLY A 155 -8.81 9.56 21.55
N ALA A 156 -10.09 9.64 21.92
CA ALA A 156 -10.80 10.89 22.24
C ALA A 156 -10.41 11.48 23.60
N ASP A 157 -10.28 10.66 24.65
CA ASP A 157 -9.88 11.07 26.00
C ASP A 157 -8.41 11.54 26.12
N ARG A 158 -7.68 11.57 24.99
CA ARG A 158 -6.23 11.73 24.95
C ARG A 158 -5.83 13.20 25.11
N PRO A 159 -5.06 13.56 26.16
CA PRO A 159 -4.66 14.95 26.38
C PRO A 159 -3.75 15.46 25.24
N PRO A 160 -3.93 16.70 24.75
CA PRO A 160 -3.25 17.18 23.56
C PRO A 160 -1.72 17.30 23.74
N PRO A 161 -0.94 17.13 22.66
CA PRO A 161 0.52 17.16 22.69
C PRO A 161 1.07 18.51 23.13
N VAL A 162 2.05 18.50 24.02
CA VAL A 162 2.75 19.70 24.47
C VAL A 162 4.09 19.81 23.75
N ASN A 163 4.09 20.63 22.71
CA ASN A 163 5.26 20.92 21.89
C ASN A 163 6.08 22.09 22.44
N SER A 164 7.36 22.13 22.08
CA SER A 164 8.25 23.25 22.41
C SER A 164 8.18 24.35 21.35
N ASP A 165 8.20 25.62 21.80
CA ASP A 165 8.33 26.79 20.92
C ASP A 165 9.75 26.96 20.33
N ILE A 166 10.70 26.10 20.70
CA ILE A 166 12.11 26.20 20.28
C ILE A 166 12.29 25.70 18.84
N LEU A 167 12.45 26.64 17.90
CA LEU A 167 12.86 26.33 16.51
C LEU A 167 14.39 26.37 16.35
N PRO A 168 14.99 25.43 15.59
CA PRO A 168 16.45 25.33 15.39
C PRO A 168 16.96 26.34 14.34
N LEU A 169 16.72 27.64 14.56
CA LEU A 169 17.06 28.71 13.62
C LEU A 169 18.05 29.73 14.21
N PRO A 170 19.04 30.22 13.44
CA PRO A 170 19.33 29.91 12.04
C PRO A 170 19.94 28.51 11.86
N TRP A 171 19.45 27.78 10.86
CA TRP A 171 19.88 26.40 10.59
C TRP A 171 21.25 26.34 9.89
N SER A 172 22.12 25.46 10.38
CA SER A 172 23.45 25.15 9.84
C SER A 172 23.72 23.65 9.66
N GLY A 173 22.81 22.78 10.10
CA GLY A 173 22.90 21.32 9.95
C GLY A 173 22.50 20.82 8.56
N ARG A 174 22.33 19.51 8.39
CA ARG A 174 21.88 18.90 7.12
C ARG A 174 20.47 18.34 7.25
N LEU A 175 19.58 18.69 6.31
CA LEU A 175 18.38 17.89 6.05
C LEU A 175 18.70 16.78 5.05
N GLY A 176 18.01 15.64 5.21
CA GLY A 176 18.12 14.48 4.33
C GLY A 176 16.83 13.68 4.22
N TYR A 177 16.80 12.77 3.23
CA TYR A 177 15.69 11.85 2.97
C TYR A 177 16.22 10.42 2.74
N ALA A 178 15.30 9.46 2.69
CA ALA A 178 15.62 8.03 2.59
C ALA A 178 15.43 7.42 1.19
N CYS A 179 16.44 6.66 0.76
CA CYS A 179 16.45 5.65 -0.30
C CYS A 179 16.13 6.11 -1.73
N LEU A 180 14.94 6.65 -1.96
CA LEU A 180 14.38 6.99 -3.27
C LEU A 180 14.29 8.50 -3.45
N ASN A 181 14.33 8.94 -4.70
CA ASN A 181 14.14 10.33 -5.10
C ASN A 181 13.11 10.37 -6.23
N THR A 182 12.02 11.09 -6.04
CA THR A 182 10.85 11.05 -6.94
C THR A 182 11.20 11.49 -8.36
N TYR A 183 11.92 12.61 -8.54
CA TYR A 183 12.31 13.12 -9.86
C TYR A 183 13.32 12.21 -10.59
N LEU A 184 14.16 11.48 -9.85
CA LEU A 184 15.15 10.56 -10.42
C LEU A 184 14.57 9.17 -10.70
N ARG A 185 13.57 8.71 -9.92
CA ARG A 185 12.80 7.51 -10.25
C ARG A 185 12.00 7.70 -11.54
N ALA A 186 11.35 8.86 -11.71
CA ALA A 186 10.62 9.23 -12.94
C ALA A 186 11.52 9.58 -14.15
N ALA A 187 12.84 9.41 -14.06
CA ALA A 187 13.76 9.63 -15.18
C ALA A 187 13.69 8.48 -16.20
N ASN A 188 14.13 8.74 -17.44
CA ASN A 188 14.34 7.69 -18.44
C ASN A 188 15.80 7.75 -18.96
N PRO A 189 16.66 6.74 -18.65
CA PRO A 189 16.39 5.60 -17.78
C PRO A 189 16.24 6.01 -16.29
N PRO A 190 15.49 5.25 -15.48
CA PRO A 190 15.24 5.56 -14.07
C PRO A 190 16.51 5.41 -13.22
N VAL A 191 16.66 6.28 -12.22
CA VAL A 191 17.84 6.40 -11.36
C VAL A 191 17.46 6.18 -9.90
N PHE A 192 17.87 5.05 -9.35
CA PHE A 192 17.56 4.63 -7.98
C PHE A 192 18.54 3.55 -7.49
N SER A 193 18.56 3.29 -6.19
CA SER A 193 19.58 2.44 -5.54
C SER A 193 19.04 1.14 -4.92
N SER A 194 17.86 0.68 -5.34
CA SER A 194 17.11 -0.43 -4.71
C SER A 194 16.45 -1.39 -5.72
N ARG A 195 17.16 -1.78 -6.78
CA ARG A 195 16.71 -2.87 -7.68
C ARG A 195 16.80 -4.20 -6.97
N THR A 196 15.64 -4.82 -6.71
CA THR A 196 15.46 -6.14 -6.10
C THR A 196 15.32 -7.24 -7.16
N CYS A 197 15.21 -8.50 -6.74
CA CYS A 197 14.80 -9.64 -7.57
C CYS A 197 14.20 -10.75 -6.69
N ARG A 198 13.48 -11.73 -7.27
CA ARG A 198 13.00 -12.93 -6.55
C ARG A 198 14.06 -14.05 -6.65
N ILE A 199 14.07 -15.02 -5.73
CA ILE A 199 14.99 -16.18 -5.80
C ILE A 199 14.80 -16.95 -7.13
N ALA A 200 13.55 -17.08 -7.58
CA ALA A 200 13.22 -17.66 -8.90
C ALA A 200 14.00 -16.99 -10.05
N SER A 201 14.17 -15.66 -10.02
CA SER A 201 14.98 -14.93 -11.00
C SER A 201 16.44 -15.38 -10.96
N ILE A 202 17.04 -15.52 -9.77
CA ILE A 202 18.42 -16.02 -9.61
C ILE A 202 18.57 -17.45 -10.14
N LEU A 203 17.55 -18.30 -9.97
CA LEU A 203 17.53 -19.67 -10.50
C LEU A 203 17.39 -19.69 -12.03
N GLU A 204 16.55 -18.83 -12.61
CA GLU A 204 16.36 -18.72 -14.05
C GLU A 204 17.59 -18.12 -14.76
N HIS A 205 18.25 -17.13 -14.17
CA HIS A 205 19.49 -16.56 -14.70
C HIS A 205 20.71 -17.48 -14.52
N ARG A 206 20.53 -18.71 -14.00
CA ARG A 206 21.56 -19.78 -14.13
C ARG A 206 21.66 -20.28 -15.58
N TYR A 207 20.61 -20.16 -16.37
CA TYR A 207 20.60 -20.59 -17.77
C TYR A 207 21.20 -19.50 -18.70
N PRO A 208 21.83 -19.87 -19.82
CA PRO A 208 22.26 -18.90 -20.84
C PRO A 208 21.06 -18.33 -21.60
N LEU A 209 21.14 -17.10 -22.11
CA LEU A 209 20.12 -16.57 -23.04
C LEU A 209 20.05 -17.40 -24.33
N CYS A 210 18.85 -17.50 -24.94
CA CYS A 210 18.64 -18.19 -26.22
C CYS A 210 19.56 -17.66 -27.34
N ASP A 211 19.78 -16.35 -27.39
CA ASP A 211 20.82 -15.70 -28.19
C ASP A 211 21.77 -14.89 -27.28
N PRO A 212 22.94 -15.45 -26.92
CA PRO A 212 23.95 -14.75 -26.11
C PRO A 212 24.59 -13.52 -26.79
N SER A 213 24.27 -13.20 -28.04
CA SER A 213 24.76 -12.01 -28.74
C SER A 213 23.80 -10.80 -28.67
N GLN A 214 22.56 -11.03 -28.24
CA GLN A 214 21.54 -10.00 -28.05
C GLN A 214 21.34 -9.67 -26.56
N PRO A 215 20.84 -8.46 -26.21
CA PRO A 215 20.39 -8.19 -24.86
C PRO A 215 19.22 -9.10 -24.48
N GLU A 216 19.01 -9.28 -23.19
CA GLU A 216 17.83 -9.95 -22.64
C GLU A 216 16.55 -9.18 -22.99
N HIS A 217 15.47 -9.90 -23.26
CA HIS A 217 14.16 -9.31 -23.57
C HIS A 217 13.05 -10.25 -23.10
N PRO A 218 12.06 -9.80 -22.31
CA PRO A 218 11.01 -10.63 -21.69
C PRO A 218 10.15 -11.53 -22.60
N THR A 219 10.35 -11.49 -23.92
CA THR A 219 9.61 -12.28 -24.93
C THR A 219 10.46 -12.69 -26.15
N LYS A 220 11.65 -12.09 -26.37
CA LYS A 220 12.44 -12.30 -27.60
C LYS A 220 13.79 -12.97 -27.33
N ASN A 221 14.32 -12.84 -26.12
CA ASN A 221 15.59 -13.44 -25.72
C ASN A 221 15.55 -13.69 -24.20
N ARG A 222 15.01 -14.86 -23.82
CA ARG A 222 14.90 -15.34 -22.43
C ARG A 222 16.04 -16.31 -22.11
N PRO A 223 16.28 -16.67 -20.83
CA PRO A 223 17.15 -17.77 -20.45
C PRO A 223 16.62 -19.13 -20.96
N ASP A 224 17.49 -19.88 -21.65
CA ASP A 224 17.23 -21.17 -22.28
C ASP A 224 17.35 -22.32 -21.27
N LYS A 225 16.20 -22.73 -20.74
CA LYS A 225 16.06 -23.83 -19.78
C LYS A 225 16.42 -25.21 -20.33
N THR A 226 16.75 -25.35 -21.63
CA THR A 226 17.24 -26.61 -22.21
C THR A 226 18.76 -26.79 -22.10
N GLN A 227 19.50 -25.71 -21.82
CA GLN A 227 20.96 -25.73 -21.65
C GLN A 227 21.37 -25.95 -20.18
N THR A 228 22.64 -26.32 -19.95
CA THR A 228 23.14 -26.60 -18.59
C THR A 228 23.14 -25.33 -17.72
N PRO A 229 22.48 -25.32 -16.54
CA PRO A 229 22.51 -24.18 -15.63
C PRO A 229 23.88 -24.04 -14.94
N SER A 230 24.31 -22.80 -14.71
CA SER A 230 25.49 -22.48 -13.87
C SER A 230 25.11 -21.53 -12.74
N VAL A 231 25.48 -21.91 -11.51
CA VAL A 231 25.30 -21.07 -10.30
C VAL A 231 26.01 -19.73 -10.45
N GLU A 232 27.16 -19.70 -11.11
CA GLU A 232 27.94 -18.48 -11.36
C GLU A 232 27.18 -17.44 -12.19
N ARG A 233 26.31 -17.88 -13.12
CA ARG A 233 25.49 -16.96 -13.94
C ARG A 233 24.40 -16.29 -13.11
N GLY A 234 23.69 -17.06 -12.29
CA GLY A 234 22.66 -16.54 -11.38
C GLY A 234 23.26 -15.60 -10.32
N GLN A 235 24.43 -15.95 -9.77
CA GLN A 235 25.17 -15.08 -8.87
C GLN A 235 25.64 -13.79 -9.57
N LYS A 236 26.13 -13.89 -10.81
CA LYS A 236 26.55 -12.73 -11.59
C LYS A 236 25.37 -11.77 -11.86
N PHE A 237 24.18 -12.29 -12.17
CA PHE A 237 22.98 -11.47 -12.41
C PHE A 237 22.64 -10.58 -11.20
N VAL A 238 22.54 -11.16 -9.99
CA VAL A 238 22.23 -10.38 -8.78
C VAL A 238 23.36 -9.41 -8.40
N GLN A 239 24.61 -9.76 -8.68
CA GLN A 239 25.76 -8.83 -8.57
C GLN A 239 25.68 -7.68 -9.58
N GLU A 240 25.18 -7.89 -10.80
CA GLU A 240 24.99 -6.84 -11.81
C GLU A 240 23.85 -5.87 -11.43
N LEU A 241 22.79 -6.35 -10.76
CA LEU A 241 21.77 -5.49 -10.13
C LEU A 241 22.36 -4.61 -9.02
N GLY A 242 23.12 -5.20 -8.10
CA GLY A 242 23.79 -4.46 -7.03
C GLY A 242 24.82 -3.44 -7.55
N LEU A 243 25.52 -3.76 -8.64
CA LEU A 243 26.39 -2.81 -9.34
C LEU A 243 25.61 -1.66 -9.99
N ALA A 244 24.40 -1.90 -10.52
CA ALA A 244 23.55 -0.83 -11.04
C ALA A 244 23.10 0.12 -9.91
N ASN A 245 22.68 -0.44 -8.77
CA ASN A 245 22.28 0.30 -7.57
C ASN A 245 23.43 1.18 -7.04
N ALA A 246 24.63 0.61 -6.90
CA ALA A 246 25.81 1.35 -6.43
C ALA A 246 26.29 2.43 -7.42
N ARG A 247 26.14 2.24 -8.74
CA ARG A 247 26.45 3.26 -9.76
C ARG A 247 25.50 4.46 -9.71
N ASP A 248 24.24 4.25 -9.38
CA ASP A 248 23.24 5.31 -9.36
C ASP A 248 23.41 6.29 -8.19
N ILE A 249 24.04 5.89 -7.09
CA ILE A 249 24.39 6.77 -5.96
C ILE A 249 25.14 8.02 -6.45
N VAL A 250 26.12 7.87 -7.36
CA VAL A 250 26.89 9.00 -7.91
C VAL A 250 25.98 10.04 -8.60
N LYS A 251 24.90 9.60 -9.25
CA LYS A 251 23.90 10.47 -9.87
C LYS A 251 23.05 11.17 -8.80
N MET A 252 22.56 10.41 -7.83
CA MET A 252 21.72 10.91 -6.73
C MET A 252 22.44 11.96 -5.87
N LEU A 253 23.70 11.73 -5.50
CA LEU A 253 24.50 12.69 -4.72
C LEU A 253 24.81 13.98 -5.49
N ARG A 254 25.02 13.88 -6.82
CA ARG A 254 25.21 15.07 -7.69
C ARG A 254 23.92 15.85 -7.94
N TRP A 255 22.77 15.19 -7.90
CA TRP A 255 21.46 15.84 -7.92
C TRP A 255 21.16 16.53 -6.58
N ASN A 256 21.41 15.84 -5.46
CA ASN A 256 21.24 16.39 -4.11
C ASN A 256 22.12 17.63 -3.87
N ASP A 257 23.41 17.56 -4.23
CA ASP A 257 24.33 18.72 -4.15
C ASP A 257 23.78 19.95 -4.88
N LYS A 258 23.30 19.76 -6.11
CA LYS A 258 22.74 20.83 -6.93
C LYS A 258 21.59 21.54 -6.23
N TYR A 259 20.67 20.78 -5.62
CA TYR A 259 19.49 21.32 -4.97
C TYR A 259 19.64 21.59 -3.45
N GLY A 260 20.85 21.43 -2.91
CA GLY A 260 21.19 21.83 -1.53
C GLY A 260 21.05 20.74 -0.48
N ILE A 261 20.58 19.54 -0.84
CA ILE A 261 20.48 18.40 0.07
C ILE A 261 21.89 17.83 0.31
N LYS A 262 22.18 17.43 1.56
CA LYS A 262 23.52 16.99 2.00
C LYS A 262 23.53 15.73 2.86
N PHE A 263 22.37 15.14 3.13
CA PHE A 263 22.25 13.94 3.93
C PHE A 263 21.31 12.96 3.20
N MET A 264 21.67 11.68 3.16
CA MET A 264 20.90 10.65 2.47
C MET A 264 21.02 9.32 3.24
N ARG A 265 19.89 8.64 3.47
CA ARG A 265 19.91 7.21 3.82
C ARG A 265 20.00 6.39 2.53
N LEU A 266 21.00 5.53 2.43
CA LEU A 266 21.10 4.50 1.39
C LEU A 266 20.13 3.36 1.70
N SER A 267 19.63 2.69 0.67
CA SER A 267 18.75 1.52 0.81
C SER A 267 19.48 0.33 1.44
N SER A 268 18.77 -0.47 2.23
CA SER A 268 19.20 -1.82 2.63
C SER A 268 19.28 -2.76 1.43
N GLU A 269 18.29 -2.69 0.55
CA GLU A 269 18.11 -3.53 -0.65
C GLU A 269 19.05 -3.16 -1.80
N MET A 270 20.18 -2.51 -1.50
CA MET A 270 21.22 -2.18 -2.46
C MET A 270 21.83 -3.40 -3.14
N PHE A 271 21.98 -4.53 -2.42
CA PHE A 271 22.53 -5.78 -2.93
C PHE A 271 21.61 -6.96 -2.54
N PRO A 272 20.65 -7.35 -3.40
CA PRO A 272 19.62 -8.33 -3.04
C PRO A 272 20.22 -9.68 -2.60
N PHE A 273 19.67 -10.24 -1.52
CA PHE A 273 20.11 -11.50 -0.90
C PHE A 273 21.58 -11.55 -0.40
N ALA A 274 22.33 -10.45 -0.37
CA ALA A 274 23.76 -10.49 0.04
C ALA A 274 24.00 -11.11 1.43
N SER A 275 23.06 -10.92 2.38
CA SER A 275 23.06 -11.49 3.74
C SER A 275 22.33 -12.85 3.87
N HIS A 276 21.75 -13.38 2.78
CA HIS A 276 21.01 -14.65 2.75
C HIS A 276 21.91 -15.86 3.08
N GLN A 277 21.37 -16.89 3.73
CA GLN A 277 22.17 -18.04 4.18
C GLN A 277 22.75 -18.86 3.03
N GLU A 278 21.95 -19.13 1.98
CA GLU A 278 22.35 -20.01 0.87
C GLU A 278 22.72 -19.27 -0.42
N HIS A 279 22.33 -18.00 -0.53
CA HIS A 279 22.51 -17.19 -1.75
C HIS A 279 23.33 -15.92 -1.48
N GLY A 280 23.77 -15.73 -0.22
CA GLY A 280 24.60 -14.62 0.19
C GLY A 280 25.97 -14.62 -0.48
N TYR A 281 26.51 -13.42 -0.64
CA TYR A 281 27.76 -13.19 -1.35
C TYR A 281 28.49 -11.99 -0.77
N LYS A 282 29.82 -11.98 -0.91
CA LYS A 282 30.66 -10.85 -0.50
C LYS A 282 30.70 -9.78 -1.57
N LEU A 283 30.66 -8.51 -1.15
CA LEU A 283 30.72 -7.34 -2.04
C LEU A 283 32.13 -7.17 -2.62
N ALA A 284 33.15 -7.45 -1.79
CA ALA A 284 34.53 -7.49 -2.25
C ALA A 284 34.81 -8.79 -3.03
N PRO A 285 35.47 -8.72 -4.21
CA PRO A 285 36.02 -7.52 -4.85
C PRO A 285 35.07 -6.82 -5.84
N PHE A 286 33.95 -7.43 -6.23
CA PHE A 286 33.20 -7.02 -7.44
C PHE A 286 32.61 -5.60 -7.36
N ALA A 287 32.10 -5.20 -6.19
CA ALA A 287 31.50 -3.88 -5.97
C ALA A 287 32.51 -2.83 -5.47
N SER A 288 33.73 -3.23 -5.08
CA SER A 288 34.67 -2.39 -4.32
C SER A 288 35.04 -1.09 -5.03
N GLU A 289 35.28 -1.12 -6.34
CA GLU A 289 35.60 0.08 -7.13
C GLU A 289 34.40 1.03 -7.25
N THR A 290 33.21 0.48 -7.47
CA THR A 290 31.96 1.26 -7.65
C THR A 290 31.53 1.93 -6.34
N LEU A 291 31.63 1.23 -5.21
CA LEU A 291 31.34 1.81 -3.89
C LEU A 291 32.40 2.85 -3.50
N ALA A 292 33.69 2.61 -3.76
CA ALA A 292 34.74 3.60 -3.50
C ALA A 292 34.56 4.88 -4.33
N GLU A 293 34.10 4.79 -5.58
CA GLU A 293 33.73 5.95 -6.40
C GLU A 293 32.50 6.69 -5.81
N ALA A 294 31.47 5.97 -5.37
CA ALA A 294 30.31 6.57 -4.71
C ALA A 294 30.69 7.33 -3.43
N GLY A 295 31.54 6.75 -2.58
CA GLY A 295 32.06 7.41 -1.37
C GLY A 295 33.01 8.57 -1.69
N ARG A 296 33.86 8.46 -2.72
CA ARG A 296 34.68 9.58 -3.22
C ARG A 296 33.80 10.77 -3.61
N VAL A 297 32.69 10.53 -4.31
CA VAL A 297 31.73 11.57 -4.70
C VAL A 297 30.94 12.11 -3.50
N ALA A 298 30.61 11.28 -2.52
CA ALA A 298 30.01 11.77 -1.26
C ALA A 298 30.93 12.77 -0.54
N VAL A 299 32.22 12.46 -0.45
CA VAL A 299 33.24 13.33 0.16
C VAL A 299 33.48 14.59 -0.67
N GLU A 300 33.59 14.47 -2.00
CA GLU A 300 33.70 15.59 -2.96
C GLU A 300 32.59 16.63 -2.76
N LEU A 301 31.39 16.17 -2.37
CA LEU A 301 30.17 16.98 -2.26
C LEU A 301 29.72 17.23 -0.80
N ASN A 302 30.53 16.88 0.21
CA ASN A 302 30.20 16.96 1.65
C ASN A 302 28.82 16.34 1.99
N HIS A 303 28.56 15.14 1.48
CA HIS A 303 27.39 14.34 1.85
C HIS A 303 27.67 13.46 3.06
N ARG A 304 26.70 13.39 3.98
CA ARG A 304 26.58 12.29 4.95
C ARG A 304 25.74 11.16 4.34
N LEU A 305 26.20 9.94 4.52
CA LEU A 305 25.53 8.70 4.13
C LEU A 305 25.24 7.88 5.39
N THR A 306 24.10 7.19 5.46
CA THR A 306 23.77 6.23 6.53
C THR A 306 22.91 5.09 5.97
N THR A 307 22.75 3.99 6.70
CA THR A 307 21.83 2.89 6.33
C THR A 307 20.95 2.50 7.50
N HIS A 308 19.73 2.07 7.23
CA HIS A 308 18.85 1.41 8.20
C HIS A 308 18.59 -0.02 7.66
N PRO A 309 19.21 -1.07 8.22
CA PRO A 309 18.82 -2.46 7.98
C PRO A 309 17.33 -2.71 8.22
N GLY A 310 16.78 -3.76 7.62
CA GLY A 310 15.35 -4.07 7.69
C GLY A 310 14.86 -4.47 9.09
N GLN A 311 13.55 -4.38 9.31
CA GLN A 311 12.86 -4.70 10.58
C GLN A 311 13.08 -6.13 11.12
N PHE A 312 13.59 -7.03 10.27
CA PHE A 312 13.91 -8.42 10.62
C PHE A 312 15.30 -8.59 11.27
N THR A 313 16.15 -7.57 11.27
CA THR A 313 17.52 -7.59 11.82
C THR A 313 17.50 -7.41 13.36
N GLN A 314 16.86 -8.35 14.05
CA GLN A 314 16.57 -8.31 15.49
C GLN A 314 17.56 -9.15 16.32
N ILE A 315 18.67 -8.54 16.77
CA ILE A 315 19.65 -9.22 17.63
C ILE A 315 19.16 -9.51 19.06
N GLY A 316 18.02 -8.95 19.48
CA GLY A 316 17.34 -9.27 20.75
C GLY A 316 16.52 -10.57 20.72
N SER A 317 16.38 -11.22 19.56
CA SER A 317 15.49 -12.39 19.40
C SER A 317 15.89 -13.60 20.26
N PRO A 318 14.93 -14.38 20.81
CA PRO A 318 15.22 -15.68 21.42
C PRO A 318 15.53 -16.77 20.38
N ARG A 319 15.18 -16.53 19.11
CA ARG A 319 15.40 -17.45 17.99
C ARG A 319 16.83 -17.33 17.46
N THR A 320 17.64 -18.36 17.66
CA THR A 320 19.08 -18.34 17.30
C THR A 320 19.33 -18.15 15.80
N GLU A 321 18.42 -18.63 14.96
CA GLU A 321 18.46 -18.45 13.51
C GLU A 321 18.17 -17.01 13.07
N VAL A 322 17.32 -16.28 13.81
CA VAL A 322 17.04 -14.85 13.58
C VAL A 322 18.25 -14.00 13.99
N VAL A 323 18.87 -14.31 15.13
CA VAL A 323 20.13 -13.66 15.56
C VAL A 323 21.25 -13.93 14.55
N ALA A 324 21.40 -15.18 14.09
CA ALA A 324 22.40 -15.54 13.08
C ALA A 324 22.15 -14.90 11.70
N ALA A 325 20.89 -14.66 11.32
CA ALA A 325 20.54 -13.88 10.13
C ALA A 325 20.91 -12.40 10.31
N SER A 326 20.51 -11.80 11.44
CA SER A 326 20.80 -10.42 11.81
C SER A 326 22.31 -10.13 11.83
N PHE A 327 23.12 -11.09 12.28
CA PHE A 327 24.59 -10.97 12.27
C PHE A 327 25.13 -10.92 10.83
N ARG A 328 24.65 -11.78 9.92
CA ARG A 328 25.06 -11.73 8.50
C ARG A 328 24.65 -10.41 7.84
N ASP A 329 23.50 -9.87 8.22
CA ASP A 329 22.96 -8.63 7.68
C ASP A 329 23.74 -7.39 8.12
N LEU A 330 24.05 -7.29 9.42
CA LEU A 330 24.92 -6.24 9.95
C LEU A 330 26.35 -6.31 9.38
N GLU A 331 26.91 -7.51 9.17
CA GLU A 331 28.21 -7.68 8.50
C GLU A 331 28.17 -7.34 7.00
N TYR A 332 27.04 -7.55 6.32
CA TYR A 332 26.80 -7.10 4.94
C TYR A 332 26.80 -5.57 4.85
N HIS A 333 26.03 -4.91 5.72
CA HIS A 333 25.98 -3.44 5.80
C HIS A 333 27.32 -2.82 6.23
N GLU A 334 28.07 -3.46 7.15
CA GLU A 334 29.43 -3.03 7.53
C GLU A 334 30.35 -3.03 6.32
N GLU A 335 30.39 -4.14 5.57
CA GLU A 335 31.24 -4.27 4.39
C GLU A 335 30.86 -3.26 3.29
N MET A 336 29.56 -3.04 3.06
CA MET A 336 29.08 -2.04 2.11
C MET A 336 29.58 -0.63 2.47
N LEU A 337 29.40 -0.21 3.72
CA LEU A 337 29.86 1.11 4.19
C LEU A 337 31.38 1.21 4.20
N SER A 338 32.09 0.17 4.67
CA SER A 338 33.56 0.10 4.66
C SER A 338 34.15 -0.05 3.25
N LEU A 339 33.35 -0.35 2.22
CA LEU A 339 33.74 -0.28 0.80
C LEU A 339 33.54 1.11 0.16
N LEU A 340 32.83 2.03 0.81
CA LEU A 340 32.76 3.43 0.36
C LEU A 340 34.11 4.18 0.49
N LYS A 341 35.04 3.66 1.31
CA LYS A 341 36.38 4.24 1.54
C LYS A 341 36.36 5.72 1.97
N LEU A 342 35.39 6.05 2.83
CA LEU A 342 35.25 7.37 3.43
C LEU A 342 36.47 7.72 4.33
N PRO A 343 36.88 9.01 4.41
CA PRO A 343 37.83 9.49 5.41
C PRO A 343 37.30 9.34 6.84
N GLU A 344 38.20 9.36 7.82
CA GLU A 344 37.94 9.00 9.22
C GLU A 344 36.64 9.55 9.83
N GLN A 345 36.33 10.85 9.72
CA GLN A 345 35.10 11.38 10.32
C GLN A 345 33.83 11.05 9.51
N PRO A 346 33.76 11.29 8.18
CA PRO A 346 32.64 10.79 7.37
C PRO A 346 32.40 9.28 7.47
N ASP A 347 33.45 8.48 7.69
CA ASP A 347 33.34 7.04 7.94
C ASP A 347 32.67 6.71 9.27
N ARG A 348 33.02 7.43 10.34
CA ARG A 348 32.35 7.32 11.66
C ARG A 348 30.90 7.80 11.62
N ASP A 349 30.63 8.82 10.83
CA ASP A 349 29.30 9.41 10.65
C ASP A 349 28.36 8.53 9.79
N ALA A 350 28.94 7.56 9.06
CA ALA A 350 28.25 6.50 8.33
C ALA A 350 27.84 5.34 9.27
N VAL A 351 26.73 5.58 9.96
CA VAL A 351 26.11 4.68 10.94
C VAL A 351 25.08 3.73 10.34
N MET A 352 24.85 2.63 11.05
CA MET A 352 23.80 1.64 10.81
C MET A 352 22.76 1.75 11.93
N ILE A 353 21.54 2.16 11.59
CA ILE A 353 20.45 2.37 12.55
C ILE A 353 19.57 1.13 12.63
N ILE A 354 19.26 0.61 13.82
CA ILE A 354 18.24 -0.43 14.02
C ILE A 354 17.34 -0.10 15.22
N HIS A 355 16.09 -0.58 15.16
CA HIS A 355 15.22 -0.68 16.33
C HIS A 355 15.61 -1.88 17.22
N MET A 356 15.02 -1.99 18.41
CA MET A 356 15.25 -3.13 19.31
C MET A 356 14.51 -4.41 18.86
N GLY A 357 13.36 -4.26 18.21
CA GLY A 357 12.54 -5.36 17.69
C GLY A 357 11.47 -5.82 18.68
N GLY A 358 11.00 -7.07 18.56
CA GLY A 358 9.94 -7.60 19.44
C GLY A 358 10.31 -7.58 20.93
N THR A 359 9.31 -7.49 21.82
CA THR A 359 9.51 -7.65 23.28
C THR A 359 9.60 -9.11 23.70
N TYR A 360 9.09 -10.04 22.88
CA TYR A 360 9.08 -11.48 23.14
C TYR A 360 8.54 -11.85 24.55
N GLY A 361 7.47 -11.15 24.97
CA GLY A 361 6.83 -11.30 26.29
C GLY A 361 7.58 -10.67 27.48
N ASP A 362 8.86 -10.32 27.34
CA ASP A 362 9.67 -9.75 28.41
C ASP A 362 10.74 -8.78 27.88
N LYS A 363 10.54 -7.48 28.14
CA LYS A 363 11.53 -6.43 27.83
C LYS A 363 12.87 -6.66 28.53
N ALA A 364 12.89 -7.02 29.81
CA ALA A 364 14.12 -7.18 30.58
C ALA A 364 14.97 -8.36 30.06
N ALA A 365 14.34 -9.51 29.80
CA ALA A 365 15.02 -10.63 29.15
C ALA A 365 15.46 -10.30 27.72
N THR A 366 14.70 -9.49 26.97
CA THR A 366 15.09 -9.06 25.63
C THR A 366 16.31 -8.14 25.64
N LEU A 367 16.37 -7.17 26.55
CA LEU A 367 17.57 -6.35 26.75
C LEU A 367 18.79 -7.20 27.15
N GLU A 368 18.61 -8.24 27.96
CA GLU A 368 19.72 -9.12 28.35
C GLU A 368 20.22 -10.00 27.19
N ARG A 369 19.30 -10.53 26.36
CA ARG A 369 19.68 -11.20 25.10
C ARG A 369 20.39 -10.22 24.15
N PHE A 370 19.93 -8.98 24.06
CA PHE A 370 20.59 -7.93 23.28
C PHE A 370 22.01 -7.66 23.80
N ARG A 371 22.24 -7.47 25.12
CA ARG A 371 23.59 -7.29 25.70
C ARG A 371 24.53 -8.41 25.29
N LYS A 372 24.09 -9.66 25.49
CA LYS A 372 24.88 -10.85 25.17
C LYS A 372 25.21 -10.89 23.67
N ASN A 373 24.22 -10.75 22.80
CA ASN A 373 24.41 -10.89 21.37
C ASN A 373 25.20 -9.69 20.78
N TYR A 374 24.99 -8.48 21.30
CA TYR A 374 25.81 -7.30 20.96
C TYR A 374 27.29 -7.51 21.34
N ALA A 375 27.59 -8.20 22.44
CA ALA A 375 28.97 -8.53 22.80
C ALA A 375 29.65 -9.46 21.77
N GLU A 376 28.89 -10.30 21.06
CA GLU A 376 29.39 -11.23 20.02
C GLU A 376 29.60 -10.58 18.63
N LEU A 377 28.99 -9.41 18.36
CA LEU A 377 29.16 -8.68 17.07
C LEU A 377 30.62 -8.26 16.81
N SER A 378 30.99 -8.06 15.53
CA SER A 378 32.33 -7.56 15.21
C SER A 378 32.55 -6.10 15.65
N ASP A 379 33.83 -5.73 15.82
CA ASP A 379 34.20 -4.34 16.05
C ASP A 379 33.82 -3.42 14.87
N GLY A 380 33.65 -3.97 13.65
CA GLY A 380 33.15 -3.24 12.49
C GLY A 380 31.71 -2.78 12.71
N VAL A 381 30.83 -3.74 13.00
CA VAL A 381 29.42 -3.48 13.32
C VAL A 381 29.33 -2.57 14.54
N LYS A 382 30.01 -2.88 15.65
CA LYS A 382 29.98 -2.08 16.89
C LYS A 382 30.42 -0.63 16.71
N ARG A 383 31.34 -0.32 15.78
CA ARG A 383 31.71 1.08 15.48
C ARG A 383 30.57 1.88 14.85
N ARG A 384 29.77 1.26 13.98
CA ARG A 384 28.71 1.91 13.18
C ARG A 384 27.32 1.79 13.78
N LEU A 385 27.05 0.78 14.61
CA LEU A 385 25.72 0.51 15.15
C LEU A 385 25.25 1.63 16.08
N VAL A 386 24.02 2.08 15.84
CA VAL A 386 23.23 2.99 16.65
C VAL A 386 21.83 2.39 16.83
N LEU A 387 21.21 2.63 17.98
CA LEU A 387 19.84 2.19 18.27
C LEU A 387 18.86 3.34 18.00
N GLU A 388 17.59 3.01 17.81
CA GLU A 388 16.49 3.96 17.64
C GLU A 388 15.27 3.51 18.46
N ASN A 389 14.54 4.46 19.05
CA ASN A 389 13.24 4.18 19.66
C ASN A 389 12.18 3.87 18.58
N ASP A 390 11.29 2.93 18.86
CA ASP A 390 10.25 2.49 17.91
C ASP A 390 8.83 2.85 18.38
N ASP A 391 7.89 2.67 17.46
CA ASP A 391 6.47 3.05 17.54
C ASP A 391 5.57 1.91 18.04
N VAL A 392 6.15 0.76 18.38
CA VAL A 392 5.43 -0.44 18.83
C VAL A 392 5.71 -0.78 20.30
N ALA A 393 6.97 -0.70 20.74
CA ALA A 393 7.37 -1.30 22.01
C ALA A 393 8.41 -0.54 22.83
N TRP A 394 9.38 0.13 22.21
CA TRP A 394 10.59 0.59 22.89
C TRP A 394 10.73 2.10 22.91
N SER A 395 10.44 2.68 24.08
CA SER A 395 10.60 4.11 24.34
C SER A 395 12.07 4.50 24.47
N VAL A 396 12.32 5.80 24.39
CA VAL A 396 13.62 6.42 24.73
C VAL A 396 14.09 6.01 26.13
N HIS A 397 13.18 5.83 27.10
CA HIS A 397 13.53 5.47 28.48
C HIS A 397 13.94 4.01 28.64
N ASP A 398 13.37 3.10 27.84
CA ASP A 398 13.81 1.70 27.81
C ASP A 398 15.24 1.58 27.24
N LEU A 399 15.52 2.33 26.15
CA LEU A 399 16.74 2.14 25.36
C LEU A 399 17.92 3.00 25.81
N LEU A 400 17.70 4.22 26.31
CA LEU A 400 18.78 5.14 26.68
C LEU A 400 19.74 4.57 27.75
N PRO A 401 19.30 3.88 28.81
CA PRO A 401 20.21 3.26 29.78
C PRO A 401 21.14 2.22 29.14
N VAL A 402 20.62 1.39 28.22
CA VAL A 402 21.39 0.36 27.51
C VAL A 402 22.34 0.99 26.48
N CYS A 403 21.91 2.10 25.85
CA CYS A 403 22.77 2.93 24.99
C CYS A 403 23.92 3.59 25.78
N GLU A 404 23.68 4.00 27.02
CA GLU A 404 24.73 4.51 27.90
C GLU A 404 25.69 3.42 28.39
N GLU A 405 25.15 2.26 28.76
CA GLU A 405 25.87 1.07 29.25
C GLU A 405 26.78 0.45 28.18
N LEU A 406 26.22 0.04 27.05
CA LEU A 406 26.92 -0.66 25.96
C LEU A 406 27.73 0.28 25.05
N ASN A 407 27.69 1.58 25.35
CA ASN A 407 28.19 2.67 24.51
C ASN A 407 27.67 2.53 23.06
N ILE A 408 26.36 2.70 22.89
CA ILE A 408 25.67 2.75 21.59
C ILE A 408 25.01 4.14 21.48
N PRO A 409 25.17 4.87 20.37
CA PRO A 409 24.42 6.11 20.17
C PRO A 409 22.93 5.83 20.00
N LEU A 410 22.08 6.64 20.64
CA LEU A 410 20.63 6.59 20.45
C LEU A 410 20.22 7.65 19.41
N VAL A 411 19.67 7.22 18.28
CA VAL A 411 18.86 8.08 17.40
C VAL A 411 17.55 8.33 18.13
N LEU A 412 17.21 9.61 18.31
CA LEU A 412 15.84 9.99 18.66
C LEU A 412 15.05 10.09 17.37
N ASP A 413 13.97 9.31 17.28
CA ASP A 413 12.85 9.63 16.41
C ASP A 413 11.71 10.27 17.23
N PHE A 414 11.26 11.45 16.81
CA PHE A 414 10.21 12.21 17.51
C PHE A 414 8.79 11.66 17.27
N HIS A 415 8.53 11.01 16.14
CA HIS A 415 7.22 10.46 15.80
C HIS A 415 6.96 9.17 16.58
N HIS A 416 7.88 8.22 16.50
CA HIS A 416 7.93 7.01 17.32
C HIS A 416 7.85 7.38 18.82
N HIS A 417 8.59 8.40 19.27
CA HIS A 417 8.52 8.85 20.67
C HIS A 417 7.14 9.41 21.06
N ASN A 418 6.42 10.07 20.15
CA ASN A 418 5.05 10.52 20.41
C ASN A 418 4.04 9.36 20.43
N ILE A 419 4.42 8.17 19.97
CA ILE A 419 3.59 6.96 19.99
C ILE A 419 3.94 6.12 21.24
N VAL A 420 5.23 5.86 21.48
CA VAL A 420 5.74 5.09 22.63
C VAL A 420 6.66 5.94 23.50
N PHE A 421 6.15 6.35 24.66
CA PHE A 421 6.85 7.12 25.68
C PHE A 421 6.62 6.57 27.08
N ASP A 422 7.50 6.96 28.01
CA ASP A 422 7.36 6.61 29.43
C ASP A 422 6.22 7.44 30.06
N PRO A 423 5.38 6.88 30.96
CA PRO A 423 4.29 7.59 31.62
C PRO A 423 4.65 8.86 32.41
N CYS A 424 5.94 9.10 32.73
CA CYS A 424 6.36 10.39 33.29
C CYS A 424 6.38 11.54 32.25
N MET A 425 6.37 11.21 30.96
CA MET A 425 6.32 12.15 29.84
C MET A 425 4.88 12.38 29.37
N ARG A 426 4.68 13.49 28.66
CA ARG A 426 3.50 13.70 27.81
C ARG A 426 3.95 13.63 26.35
N GLU A 427 3.05 13.22 25.46
CA GLU A 427 3.22 13.44 24.03
C GLU A 427 3.58 14.91 23.74
N GLY A 428 4.45 15.10 22.74
CA GLY A 428 4.86 16.39 22.23
C GLY A 428 6.36 16.63 22.44
N THR A 429 6.88 17.59 21.69
CA THR A 429 8.32 17.83 21.64
C THR A 429 8.92 18.55 22.86
N LEU A 430 8.13 18.92 23.88
CA LEU A 430 8.66 19.64 25.05
C LEU A 430 9.40 18.73 26.04
N GLY A 431 8.79 17.63 26.49
CA GLY A 431 9.33 16.81 27.58
C GLY A 431 10.68 16.18 27.22
N ILE A 432 10.79 15.66 25.99
CA ILE A 432 11.98 14.95 25.50
C ILE A 432 13.28 15.79 25.50
N ILE A 433 13.16 17.11 25.57
CA ILE A 433 14.30 18.04 25.65
C ILE A 433 15.18 17.76 26.88
N GLU A 434 14.60 17.30 27.99
CA GLU A 434 15.35 16.99 29.22
C GLU A 434 16.37 15.86 29.01
N LEU A 435 16.09 14.92 28.09
CA LEU A 435 17.00 13.83 27.74
C LEU A 435 18.03 14.19 26.66
N PHE A 436 17.93 15.35 25.99
CA PHE A 436 18.80 15.69 24.85
C PHE A 436 20.29 15.66 25.19
N GLU A 437 20.70 16.19 26.35
CA GLU A 437 22.10 16.14 26.76
C GLU A 437 22.56 14.73 27.16
N HIS A 438 21.66 13.80 27.47
CA HIS A 438 22.00 12.39 27.72
C HIS A 438 22.17 11.65 26.39
N ILE A 439 21.20 11.79 25.48
CA ILE A 439 21.25 11.28 24.11
C ILE A 439 22.53 11.77 23.42
N LYS A 440 22.83 13.08 23.46
CA LYS A 440 24.03 13.71 22.89
C LYS A 440 25.35 13.18 23.46
N LYS A 441 25.42 12.79 24.74
CA LYS A 441 26.61 12.14 25.32
C LYS A 441 26.89 10.78 24.65
N THR A 442 25.86 10.02 24.25
CA THR A 442 26.05 8.73 23.57
C THR A 442 26.78 8.89 22.23
N TRP A 443 26.40 9.88 21.42
CA TRP A 443 27.07 10.25 20.17
C TRP A 443 28.48 10.81 20.41
N THR A 444 28.61 11.76 21.34
CA THR A 444 29.88 12.41 21.68
C THR A 444 30.93 11.42 22.18
N ARG A 445 30.51 10.38 22.92
CA ARG A 445 31.38 9.31 23.45
C ARG A 445 31.93 8.37 22.37
N LYS A 446 31.19 8.11 21.28
CA LYS A 446 31.77 7.49 20.06
C LYS A 446 32.48 8.52 19.15
N GLY A 447 32.29 9.81 19.37
CA GLY A 447 32.77 10.91 18.52
C GLY A 447 32.16 10.86 17.11
N ILE A 448 30.88 10.51 17.04
CA ILE A 448 30.08 10.48 15.81
C ILE A 448 29.23 11.74 15.78
N THR A 449 29.07 12.38 14.62
CA THR A 449 28.18 13.53 14.44
C THR A 449 26.75 13.09 14.76
N GLN A 450 26.07 13.75 15.72
CA GLN A 450 24.70 13.37 16.11
C GLN A 450 23.74 13.46 14.92
N LYS A 451 22.74 12.58 14.90
CA LYS A 451 21.56 12.71 14.03
C LYS A 451 20.28 12.43 14.81
N MET A 452 19.17 12.88 14.24
CA MET A 452 17.81 12.56 14.68
C MET A 452 16.96 12.18 13.45
N HIS A 453 15.82 11.55 13.69
CA HIS A 453 14.77 11.31 12.69
C HIS A 453 13.57 12.22 12.98
N TYR A 454 12.80 12.55 11.95
CA TYR A 454 11.59 13.36 12.09
C TYR A 454 10.55 13.04 11.02
N SER A 455 9.34 12.76 11.50
CA SER A 455 8.11 12.62 10.73
C SER A 455 6.92 13.16 11.55
N GLU A 456 5.75 13.22 10.93
CA GLU A 456 4.47 13.59 11.55
C GLU A 456 3.45 12.49 11.20
N PRO A 457 2.44 12.21 12.05
CA PRO A 457 1.35 11.31 11.69
C PRO A 457 0.53 11.86 10.51
N VAL A 458 -0.20 10.99 9.81
CA VAL A 458 -1.26 11.43 8.88
C VAL A 458 -2.28 12.33 9.58
N ARG A 459 -2.83 13.31 8.84
CA ARG A 459 -3.76 14.30 9.41
C ARG A 459 -5.05 13.59 9.84
N GLY A 460 -5.41 13.76 11.12
CA GLY A 460 -6.64 13.18 11.67
C GLY A 460 -6.45 11.79 12.29
N ALA A 461 -5.22 11.26 12.37
CA ALA A 461 -4.95 10.01 13.05
C ALA A 461 -5.34 10.04 14.54
N VAL A 462 -6.30 9.21 14.92
CA VAL A 462 -6.79 9.00 16.30
C VAL A 462 -6.32 7.66 16.83
N THR A 463 -6.48 6.57 16.06
CA THR A 463 -6.22 5.20 16.54
C THR A 463 -4.73 4.89 16.66
N PRO A 464 -4.31 3.93 17.51
CA PRO A 464 -2.91 3.49 17.60
C PRO A 464 -2.34 2.95 16.29
N HIS A 465 -3.18 2.43 15.38
CA HIS A 465 -2.76 2.01 14.05
C HIS A 465 -2.55 3.23 13.13
N GLU A 466 -3.53 4.14 13.01
CA GLU A 466 -3.41 5.35 12.18
C GLU A 466 -2.22 6.22 12.59
N ARG A 467 -1.97 6.35 13.90
CA ARG A 467 -0.92 7.23 14.43
C ARG A 467 0.50 6.77 14.09
N ARG A 468 0.69 5.53 13.62
CA ARG A 468 1.94 5.00 13.05
C ARG A 468 2.11 5.30 11.55
N LYS A 469 1.06 5.74 10.85
CA LYS A 469 1.14 6.08 9.42
C LYS A 469 1.83 7.43 9.25
N HIS A 470 3.01 7.41 8.63
CA HIS A 470 3.77 8.60 8.27
C HIS A 470 3.05 9.52 7.28
N SER A 471 3.14 10.83 7.50
CA SER A 471 2.59 11.84 6.60
C SER A 471 3.30 11.93 5.24
N ALA A 472 2.60 12.49 4.25
CA ALA A 472 3.18 12.85 2.94
C ALA A 472 4.38 13.80 3.10
N ARG A 473 4.18 14.87 3.88
CA ARG A 473 5.19 15.87 4.25
C ARG A 473 4.99 16.39 5.67
N VAL A 474 6.10 16.74 6.29
CA VAL A 474 6.17 17.41 7.59
C VAL A 474 6.10 18.93 7.46
N LYS A 475 5.51 19.60 8.46
CA LYS A 475 5.21 21.04 8.48
C LYS A 475 6.05 21.80 9.51
N ALA A 476 6.52 21.15 10.57
CA ALA A 476 7.35 21.76 11.60
C ALA A 476 8.83 21.35 11.52
N LEU A 477 9.67 22.00 12.32
CA LEU A 477 11.01 21.53 12.66
C LEU A 477 11.02 21.15 14.15
N PRO A 478 11.57 20.00 14.55
CA PRO A 478 11.65 19.63 15.95
C PRO A 478 12.63 20.54 16.71
N PRO A 479 12.44 20.73 18.02
CA PRO A 479 13.44 21.39 18.86
C PRO A 479 14.71 20.55 18.86
N CYS A 480 15.80 21.09 18.30
CA CYS A 480 17.09 20.42 18.20
C CYS A 480 18.21 21.47 18.07
N ALA A 481 19.47 21.02 17.99
CA ALA A 481 20.59 21.91 17.76
C ALA A 481 20.57 22.47 16.33
N THR A 482 20.99 23.72 16.14
CA THR A 482 21.02 24.38 14.81
C THR A 482 21.91 23.67 13.79
N ASP A 483 22.89 22.89 14.25
CA ASP A 483 23.83 22.09 13.46
C ASP A 483 23.47 20.59 13.34
N MET A 484 22.26 20.19 13.75
CA MET A 484 21.80 18.80 13.71
C MET A 484 21.71 18.22 12.27
N ASP A 485 22.16 16.99 12.07
CA ASP A 485 21.81 16.22 10.86
C ASP A 485 20.44 15.54 11.09
N LEU A 486 19.40 15.99 10.38
CA LEU A 486 18.02 15.52 10.53
C LEU A 486 17.58 14.73 9.30
N MET A 487 17.16 13.48 9.50
CA MET A 487 16.53 12.66 8.46
C MET A 487 15.01 12.88 8.50
N ILE A 488 14.40 13.09 7.34
CA ILE A 488 12.95 13.27 7.21
C ILE A 488 12.33 11.95 6.73
N GLU A 489 11.51 11.33 7.58
CA GLU A 489 10.90 9.99 7.39
C GLU A 489 9.48 10.09 6.79
N ALA A 490 9.31 10.88 5.73
CA ALA A 490 8.00 11.14 5.10
C ALA A 490 7.73 10.29 3.84
N LYS A 491 6.48 10.20 3.34
CA LYS A 491 6.20 9.51 2.06
C LYS A 491 6.93 10.19 0.89
N ASP A 492 6.79 11.51 0.70
CA ASP A 492 7.29 12.27 -0.47
C ASP A 492 8.83 12.44 -0.55
N LYS A 493 9.61 11.77 0.31
CA LYS A 493 11.08 11.78 0.38
C LYS A 493 11.68 13.19 0.31
N GLU A 494 12.22 13.62 -0.83
CA GLU A 494 12.85 14.92 -0.98
C GLU A 494 11.88 16.12 -1.04
N GLN A 495 10.58 15.92 -1.35
CA GLN A 495 9.63 17.05 -1.36
C GLN A 495 9.41 17.60 0.05
N ALA A 496 9.33 16.71 1.06
CA ALA A 496 9.22 17.10 2.46
C ALA A 496 10.44 17.93 2.90
N VAL A 497 11.64 17.54 2.46
CA VAL A 497 12.88 18.33 2.66
C VAL A 497 12.78 19.70 1.98
N PHE A 498 12.33 19.76 0.71
CA PHE A 498 12.14 21.03 0.00
C PHE A 498 11.04 21.92 0.60
N GLU A 499 9.99 21.35 1.18
CA GLU A 499 8.95 22.11 1.86
C GLU A 499 9.48 22.74 3.15
N LEU A 500 10.18 21.98 4.01
CA LEU A 500 10.87 22.55 5.18
C LEU A 500 11.86 23.65 4.78
N MET A 501 12.69 23.40 3.75
CA MET A 501 13.64 24.38 3.24
C MET A 501 12.92 25.66 2.77
N ARG A 502 11.79 25.55 2.06
CA ARG A 502 11.00 26.67 1.55
C ARG A 502 10.29 27.44 2.67
N THR A 503 9.65 26.74 3.59
CA THR A 503 8.85 27.28 4.70
C THR A 503 9.73 28.05 5.70
N PHE A 504 10.85 27.46 6.11
CA PHE A 504 11.78 28.07 7.08
C PHE A 504 12.95 28.82 6.43
N LYS A 505 13.02 28.90 5.09
CA LYS A 505 14.06 29.56 4.29
C LYS A 505 15.48 29.09 4.61
N LEU A 506 15.62 27.77 4.77
CA LEU A 506 16.88 27.11 5.16
C LEU A 506 17.94 27.22 4.04
N PRO A 507 19.25 27.11 4.34
CA PRO A 507 20.31 27.32 3.36
C PRO A 507 20.13 26.50 2.06
N GLY A 508 20.01 27.18 0.93
CA GLY A 508 19.79 26.57 -0.39
C GLY A 508 18.33 26.41 -0.81
N TRP A 509 17.35 26.91 -0.05
CA TRP A 509 15.92 26.92 -0.42
C TRP A 509 15.64 27.55 -1.80
N ASP A 510 16.54 28.40 -2.27
CA ASP A 510 16.45 29.12 -3.53
C ASP A 510 16.84 28.27 -4.75
N ARG A 511 17.58 27.17 -4.54
CA ARG A 511 18.20 26.36 -5.61
C ARG A 511 17.22 25.53 -6.44
N PHE A 512 16.04 25.24 -5.89
CA PHE A 512 14.97 24.47 -6.54
C PHE A 512 13.77 25.33 -6.97
N ASN A 513 13.90 26.68 -6.98
CA ASN A 513 12.88 27.61 -7.46
C ASN A 513 12.53 27.48 -8.97
N ASP A 514 13.26 26.65 -9.72
CA ASP A 514 12.98 26.34 -11.12
C ASP A 514 12.52 24.89 -11.37
N MET A 515 12.30 24.14 -10.29
CA MET A 515 11.59 22.87 -10.29
C MET A 515 10.10 23.11 -10.08
N VAL A 516 9.26 22.31 -10.74
CA VAL A 516 7.85 22.16 -10.35
C VAL A 516 7.84 21.21 -9.16
N PRO A 517 7.25 21.59 -8.01
CA PRO A 517 7.02 20.65 -6.92
C PRO A 517 6.19 19.46 -7.42
N HIS A 518 6.57 18.25 -7.01
CA HIS A 518 5.67 17.10 -7.11
C HIS A 518 4.57 17.29 -6.06
N GLU A 519 3.40 17.71 -6.52
CA GLU A 519 2.15 17.64 -5.76
C GLU A 519 1.63 16.19 -5.90
N ARG A 520 1.36 15.51 -4.78
CA ARG A 520 0.49 14.31 -4.78
C ARG A 520 -0.96 14.78 -4.80
N GLU A 521 -1.83 14.01 -5.42
CA GLU A 521 -3.19 14.47 -5.71
C GLU A 521 -4.16 14.38 -4.51
N ASP A 522 -3.69 13.89 -3.35
CA ASP A 522 -4.39 13.89 -2.06
C ASP A 522 -4.18 15.17 -1.21
N GLU A 523 -3.32 16.12 -1.61
CA GLU A 523 -3.11 17.35 -0.84
C GLU A 523 -4.21 18.43 -1.08
N PRO A 524 -4.92 18.91 -0.02
CA PRO A 524 -5.99 19.90 -0.17
C PRO A 524 -5.48 21.29 -0.57
N ARG A 525 -5.61 21.60 -1.87
CA ARG A 525 -5.10 22.83 -2.53
C ARG A 525 -5.76 24.13 -2.01
N LYS A 526 -4.94 25.16 -1.73
CA LYS A 526 -5.40 26.53 -1.37
C LYS A 526 -5.97 27.28 -2.60
N ALA A 527 -7.25 27.63 -2.54
CA ALA A 527 -8.00 28.17 -3.68
C ALA A 527 -7.53 29.55 -4.21
N ILE A 528 -7.11 29.60 -5.48
CA ILE A 528 -6.71 30.82 -6.20
C ILE A 528 -7.94 31.49 -6.85
N LYS A 529 -8.31 32.69 -6.40
CA LYS A 529 -9.51 33.42 -6.85
C LYS A 529 -9.37 33.99 -8.27
N LYS A 530 -9.87 33.26 -9.28
CA LYS A 530 -10.00 33.71 -10.68
C LYS A 530 -11.08 34.81 -10.82
N LYS A 531 -10.84 35.81 -11.69
CA LYS A 531 -11.84 36.84 -12.10
C LYS A 531 -12.45 36.50 -13.47
N PRO A 532 -13.75 36.81 -13.72
CA PRO A 532 -14.44 36.43 -14.94
C PRO A 532 -14.05 37.28 -16.17
N LYS A 533 -14.06 36.67 -17.36
CA LYS A 533 -14.01 37.36 -18.66
C LYS A 533 -15.26 37.09 -19.49
N LYS A 534 -15.70 38.07 -20.28
CA LYS A 534 -16.92 38.04 -21.09
C LYS A 534 -16.69 37.27 -22.40
N GLY A 535 -17.66 36.44 -22.81
CA GLY A 535 -17.61 35.67 -24.05
C GLY A 535 -17.94 36.45 -25.33
N LYS A 536 -17.77 35.78 -26.48
CA LYS A 536 -18.23 36.23 -27.81
C LYS A 536 -18.89 35.06 -28.58
N LYS A 537 -19.52 35.38 -29.72
CA LYS A 537 -20.69 34.67 -30.26
C LYS A 537 -20.37 33.59 -31.31
N LYS A 538 -21.22 32.56 -31.39
CA LYS A 538 -21.20 31.50 -32.43
C LYS A 538 -21.42 32.05 -33.85
N THR A 539 -21.02 31.23 -34.82
CA THR A 539 -21.58 31.15 -36.18
C THR A 539 -21.77 29.67 -36.52
N ASN A 540 -22.89 29.31 -37.16
CA ASN A 540 -23.27 27.92 -37.42
C ASN A 540 -22.84 27.46 -38.82
N GLY A 541 -22.68 26.14 -38.99
CA GLY A 541 -22.79 25.41 -40.24
C GLY A 541 -23.40 24.04 -39.94
N SER A 542 -24.31 23.55 -40.78
CA SER A 542 -25.11 22.35 -40.53
C SER A 542 -25.36 21.56 -41.80
N SER A 543 -25.32 20.24 -41.70
CA SER A 543 -25.84 19.30 -42.69
C SER A 543 -26.36 18.07 -41.95
N GLU A 544 -27.65 17.78 -42.13
CA GLU A 544 -28.32 16.59 -41.59
C GLU A 544 -28.11 15.41 -42.54
N ASP A 545 -28.08 14.19 -42.00
CA ASP A 545 -28.59 12.99 -42.66
C ASP A 545 -29.08 12.03 -41.56
N SER A 546 -30.14 11.27 -41.83
CA SER A 546 -30.90 10.56 -40.80
C SER A 546 -31.43 9.21 -41.27
N GLU A 547 -31.44 8.19 -40.42
CA GLU A 547 -32.55 7.23 -40.39
C GLU A 547 -32.71 6.47 -39.04
N TYR A 548 -33.97 6.28 -38.66
CA TYR A 548 -34.55 5.36 -37.67
C TYR A 548 -33.73 4.85 -36.46
N GLY A 549 -33.94 5.55 -35.33
CA GLY A 549 -34.16 4.92 -34.03
C GLY A 549 -35.49 5.41 -33.44
N ILE A 550 -36.19 4.59 -32.64
CA ILE A 550 -37.37 5.06 -31.89
C ILE A 550 -36.86 5.80 -30.65
N GLU A 551 -36.67 7.12 -30.77
CA GLU A 551 -36.19 7.96 -29.67
C GLU A 551 -37.21 8.02 -28.52
N ILE A 552 -36.84 7.41 -27.38
CA ILE A 552 -37.51 7.63 -26.10
C ILE A 552 -37.19 9.09 -25.68
N PRO A 553 -38.18 9.99 -25.51
CA PRO A 553 -37.93 11.42 -25.35
C PRO A 553 -37.05 11.82 -24.15
N GLU A 554 -36.91 10.95 -23.16
CA GLU A 554 -36.02 11.11 -22.00
C GLU A 554 -34.53 10.97 -22.39
N ARG A 555 -34.18 10.04 -23.29
CA ARG A 555 -32.80 9.84 -23.77
C ARG A 555 -32.30 11.08 -24.49
N THR A 556 -33.11 11.62 -25.40
CA THR A 556 -32.80 12.82 -26.18
C THR A 556 -32.64 14.04 -25.26
N LYS A 557 -33.48 14.17 -24.22
CA LYS A 557 -33.33 15.22 -23.19
C LYS A 557 -32.05 15.08 -22.39
N PHE A 558 -31.70 13.88 -21.92
CA PHE A 558 -30.48 13.65 -21.15
C PHE A 558 -29.22 13.96 -21.96
N LEU A 559 -29.13 13.48 -23.21
CA LEU A 559 -27.97 13.74 -24.05
C LEU A 559 -27.86 15.23 -24.41
N GLN A 560 -28.98 15.91 -24.72
CA GLN A 560 -29.00 17.35 -24.94
C GLN A 560 -28.61 18.15 -23.68
N TRP A 561 -29.04 17.71 -22.50
CA TRP A 561 -28.62 18.30 -21.22
C TRP A 561 -27.12 18.14 -21.02
N PHE A 562 -26.59 16.92 -21.14
CA PHE A 562 -25.17 16.62 -20.98
C PHE A 562 -24.29 17.42 -21.95
N GLN A 563 -24.64 17.43 -23.24
CA GLN A 563 -23.96 18.22 -24.27
C GLN A 563 -24.09 19.75 -24.08
N SER A 564 -24.99 20.22 -23.22
CA SER A 564 -25.09 21.64 -22.85
C SER A 564 -24.16 22.06 -21.71
N LEU A 565 -23.58 21.10 -20.98
CA LEU A 565 -22.74 21.36 -19.80
C LEU A 565 -21.38 21.94 -20.22
N PRO A 566 -20.90 23.04 -19.60
CA PRO A 566 -19.62 23.64 -19.95
C PRO A 566 -18.43 22.70 -19.75
N GLY A 567 -17.81 22.27 -20.86
CA GLY A 567 -16.66 21.35 -20.86
C GLY A 567 -17.00 19.88 -21.06
N ALA A 568 -18.28 19.51 -21.18
CA ALA A 568 -18.65 18.17 -21.61
C ALA A 568 -18.36 17.96 -23.10
N THR A 569 -17.97 16.73 -23.45
CA THR A 569 -17.85 16.27 -24.85
C THR A 569 -18.50 14.89 -24.98
N PHE A 570 -19.02 14.58 -26.18
CA PHE A 570 -19.58 13.28 -26.51
C PHE A 570 -19.28 13.03 -27.99
N SER A 571 -18.66 11.89 -28.33
CA SER A 571 -18.21 11.59 -29.68
C SER A 571 -19.36 11.16 -30.60
N ASP A 572 -19.39 11.66 -31.83
CA ASP A 572 -20.34 11.20 -32.87
C ASP A 572 -20.13 9.72 -33.26
N ALA A 573 -19.00 9.12 -32.84
CA ALA A 573 -18.69 7.71 -33.06
C ALA A 573 -19.41 6.74 -32.11
N ILE A 574 -20.17 7.22 -31.11
CA ILE A 574 -20.83 6.42 -30.08
C ILE A 574 -22.32 6.78 -29.94
N LYS A 575 -23.14 5.85 -29.43
CA LYS A 575 -24.58 6.11 -29.17
C LYS A 575 -25.13 5.33 -27.98
N ILE A 576 -25.99 5.98 -27.21
CA ILE A 576 -26.66 5.39 -26.04
C ILE A 576 -27.88 4.56 -26.49
N VAL A 577 -27.92 3.29 -26.11
CA VAL A 577 -28.96 2.32 -26.54
C VAL A 577 -29.73 1.72 -25.36
N ASP A 578 -30.81 1.00 -25.68
CA ASP A 578 -31.57 0.19 -24.72
C ASP A 578 -31.21 -1.27 -24.95
N LEU A 579 -30.74 -1.96 -23.90
CA LEU A 579 -30.26 -3.33 -23.94
C LEU A 579 -30.96 -4.21 -22.87
N ARG A 580 -32.10 -3.73 -22.35
CA ARG A 580 -32.97 -4.47 -21.42
C ARG A 580 -33.63 -5.69 -22.05
N ASP A 581 -33.66 -5.77 -23.38
CA ASP A 581 -34.06 -6.97 -24.13
C ASP A 581 -33.07 -8.14 -23.96
N ARG A 582 -31.80 -7.83 -23.65
CA ARG A 582 -30.73 -8.78 -23.30
C ARG A 582 -30.29 -8.68 -21.83
N ASN A 583 -31.15 -8.16 -20.95
CA ASN A 583 -30.89 -7.90 -19.52
C ASN A 583 -29.72 -6.94 -19.19
N ALA A 584 -29.11 -6.26 -20.17
CA ALA A 584 -27.96 -5.37 -19.98
C ALA A 584 -28.36 -3.88 -19.89
N GLY A 585 -29.44 -3.56 -19.16
CA GLY A 585 -29.79 -2.19 -18.80
C GLY A 585 -29.81 -1.16 -19.96
N ARG A 586 -29.11 -0.05 -19.77
CA ARG A 586 -28.82 0.95 -20.80
C ARG A 586 -27.32 0.98 -20.99
N GLY A 587 -26.85 0.85 -22.23
CA GLY A 587 -25.42 0.84 -22.55
C GLY A 587 -25.06 1.84 -23.63
N ILE A 588 -23.77 1.96 -23.94
CA ILE A 588 -23.24 2.74 -25.06
C ILE A 588 -22.63 1.77 -26.07
N ILE A 589 -23.01 1.88 -27.35
CA ILE A 589 -22.42 1.09 -28.43
C ILE A 589 -21.69 1.99 -29.43
N ALA A 590 -20.67 1.45 -30.07
CA ALA A 590 -19.97 2.10 -31.16
C ALA A 590 -20.88 2.23 -32.40
N ALA A 591 -21.03 3.45 -32.93
CA ALA A 591 -21.81 3.72 -34.13
C ALA A 591 -21.02 3.44 -35.42
N GLN A 592 -19.69 3.48 -35.33
CA GLN A 592 -18.71 3.19 -36.38
C GLN A 592 -17.48 2.52 -35.74
N ASP A 593 -16.51 2.07 -36.53
CA ASP A 593 -15.25 1.55 -35.98
C ASP A 593 -14.46 2.65 -35.24
N ILE A 594 -13.99 2.33 -34.03
CA ILE A 594 -13.24 3.23 -33.13
C ILE A 594 -11.80 2.69 -32.99
N ALA A 595 -10.82 3.58 -32.99
CA ALA A 595 -9.41 3.24 -32.76
C ALA A 595 -9.09 3.19 -31.25
N PRO A 596 -8.07 2.44 -30.79
CA PRO A 596 -7.58 2.56 -29.41
C PRO A 596 -7.13 3.99 -29.11
N GLU A 597 -7.03 4.33 -27.82
CA GLU A 597 -6.67 5.65 -27.29
C GLU A 597 -7.65 6.79 -27.72
N THR A 598 -8.82 6.46 -28.27
CA THR A 598 -9.83 7.45 -28.68
C THR A 598 -10.67 7.88 -27.48
N THR A 599 -10.68 9.18 -27.16
CA THR A 599 -11.62 9.77 -26.20
C THR A 599 -13.06 9.66 -26.70
N LEU A 600 -13.89 9.01 -25.90
CA LEU A 600 -15.29 8.71 -26.21
C LEU A 600 -16.21 9.85 -25.72
N PHE A 601 -15.96 10.33 -24.51
CA PHE A 601 -16.63 11.49 -23.92
C PHE A 601 -15.81 12.12 -22.78
N THR A 602 -16.15 13.36 -22.43
CA THR A 602 -15.57 14.14 -21.34
C THR A 602 -16.67 14.61 -20.40
N ILE A 603 -16.48 14.46 -19.10
CA ILE A 603 -17.43 14.82 -18.05
C ILE A 603 -16.77 15.90 -17.17
N PRO A 604 -17.25 17.14 -17.13
CA PRO A 604 -16.65 18.18 -16.28
C PRO A 604 -16.99 17.88 -14.81
N ARG A 605 -16.03 17.96 -13.88
CA ARG A 605 -16.23 17.59 -12.46
C ARG A 605 -17.40 18.34 -11.77
N GLN A 606 -17.76 19.52 -12.25
CA GLN A 606 -18.92 20.30 -11.77
C GLN A 606 -20.29 19.67 -12.08
N ALA A 607 -20.36 18.68 -12.99
CA ALA A 607 -21.58 17.95 -13.36
C ALA A 607 -21.87 16.73 -12.47
N ILE A 608 -20.87 16.26 -11.71
CA ILE A 608 -20.97 15.12 -10.80
C ILE A 608 -21.88 15.51 -9.62
N ILE A 609 -22.70 14.59 -9.09
CA ILE A 609 -23.46 14.82 -7.85
C ILE A 609 -22.61 14.35 -6.67
N ASN A 610 -22.24 15.28 -5.79
CA ASN A 610 -21.59 15.02 -4.51
C ASN A 610 -21.86 16.17 -3.52
N THR A 611 -21.29 16.09 -2.31
CA THR A 611 -21.40 17.09 -1.25
C THR A 611 -20.82 18.46 -1.62
N LEU A 612 -19.80 18.54 -2.50
CA LEU A 612 -19.21 19.81 -2.94
C LEU A 612 -20.06 20.54 -3.99
N THR A 613 -20.73 19.79 -4.86
CA THR A 613 -21.46 20.30 -6.03
C THR A 613 -22.89 20.69 -5.72
N SER A 614 -23.58 19.98 -4.81
CA SER A 614 -24.93 20.36 -4.37
C SER A 614 -24.94 21.62 -3.51
N GLU A 615 -26.11 22.26 -3.44
CA GLU A 615 -26.39 23.38 -2.53
C GLU A 615 -26.88 22.92 -1.15
N LEU A 616 -27.10 21.62 -0.90
CA LEU A 616 -27.63 21.14 0.38
C LEU A 616 -26.70 21.40 1.58
N PRO A 617 -25.40 21.06 1.56
CA PRO A 617 -24.52 21.29 2.73
C PRO A 617 -24.37 22.77 3.09
N LYS A 618 -24.55 23.67 2.11
CA LYS A 618 -24.56 25.13 2.31
C LYS A 618 -25.83 25.65 3.00
N LYS A 619 -26.87 24.82 3.09
CA LYS A 619 -28.18 25.13 3.71
C LYS A 619 -28.40 24.43 5.04
N LEU A 620 -27.73 23.29 5.24
CA LEU A 620 -27.68 22.54 6.49
C LEU A 620 -26.22 22.36 6.93
N PRO A 621 -25.47 23.44 7.23
CA PRO A 621 -24.08 23.32 7.66
C PRO A 621 -23.98 22.41 8.89
N ASP A 622 -24.86 22.61 9.88
CA ASP A 622 -24.93 21.86 11.14
C ASP A 622 -25.17 20.33 10.97
N VAL A 623 -25.43 19.86 9.75
CA VAL A 623 -25.64 18.44 9.39
C VAL A 623 -24.45 17.84 8.62
N PHE A 624 -23.63 18.69 7.98
CA PHE A 624 -22.51 18.29 7.11
C PHE A 624 -21.14 18.83 7.57
N ASP A 625 -21.11 19.71 8.57
CA ASP A 625 -19.89 20.34 9.09
C ASP A 625 -19.40 19.62 10.36
N ILE A 626 -18.43 18.73 10.15
CA ILE A 626 -17.78 17.94 11.20
C ILE A 626 -17.07 18.85 12.22
N GLU A 627 -16.60 20.05 11.81
CA GLU A 627 -15.92 21.00 12.71
C GLU A 627 -16.90 21.76 13.65
N HIS A 628 -18.23 21.60 13.49
CA HIS A 628 -19.24 22.16 14.40
C HIS A 628 -19.96 21.12 15.29
N GLN A 629 -19.92 19.83 14.95
CA GLN A 629 -20.56 18.79 15.76
C GLN A 629 -19.70 18.30 16.94
N MET A 630 -18.39 18.60 16.94
CA MET A 630 -17.45 18.17 18.00
C MET A 630 -17.18 19.24 19.08
N THR A 631 -18.09 20.19 19.31
CA THR A 631 -17.86 21.35 20.20
C THR A 631 -18.78 21.46 21.42
N GLU A 632 -19.64 20.48 21.68
CA GLU A 632 -20.52 20.46 22.87
C GLU A 632 -20.33 19.15 23.66
N ASP A 633 -20.08 19.26 24.97
CA ASP A 633 -19.75 18.14 25.89
C ASP A 633 -20.98 17.27 26.27
N ASP A 634 -21.95 17.07 25.37
CA ASP A 634 -23.17 16.28 25.63
C ASP A 634 -23.00 14.81 25.20
N GLU A 635 -23.15 13.88 26.15
CA GLU A 635 -23.11 12.42 25.93
C GLU A 635 -24.25 11.92 25.00
N ASP A 636 -25.29 12.73 24.78
CA ASP A 636 -26.42 12.47 23.87
C ASP A 636 -26.17 12.98 22.42
N SER A 637 -24.96 13.47 22.10
CA SER A 637 -24.65 14.05 20.79
C SER A 637 -24.69 13.01 19.65
N VAL A 638 -25.40 13.33 18.56
CA VAL A 638 -25.54 12.45 17.40
C VAL A 638 -24.21 12.42 16.62
N PRO A 639 -23.64 11.23 16.31
CA PRO A 639 -22.39 11.14 15.55
C PRO A 639 -22.47 11.83 14.18
N PRO A 640 -21.35 12.26 13.57
CA PRO A 640 -21.36 12.79 12.21
C PRO A 640 -21.94 11.80 11.19
N MET A 641 -22.42 12.33 10.06
CA MET A 641 -22.73 11.49 8.90
C MET A 641 -21.45 11.09 8.17
N ASP A 642 -21.35 9.79 7.86
CA ASP A 642 -20.38 9.26 6.90
C ASP A 642 -20.62 9.81 5.46
N ALA A 643 -19.65 9.59 4.58
CA ALA A 643 -19.74 10.00 3.17
C ALA A 643 -20.95 9.38 2.44
N TRP A 644 -21.35 8.18 2.84
CA TRP A 644 -22.45 7.40 2.26
C TRP A 644 -23.82 8.04 2.53
N SER A 645 -24.15 8.23 3.80
CA SER A 645 -25.37 8.90 4.30
C SER A 645 -25.45 10.34 3.80
N SER A 646 -24.30 11.03 3.76
CA SER A 646 -24.18 12.38 3.20
C SER A 646 -24.58 12.42 1.71
N LEU A 647 -24.08 11.48 0.90
CA LEU A 647 -24.42 11.39 -0.53
C LEU A 647 -25.88 10.95 -0.74
N ILE A 648 -26.41 10.03 0.08
CA ILE A 648 -27.82 9.65 0.08
C ILE A 648 -28.71 10.87 0.34
N LEU A 649 -28.43 11.66 1.38
CA LEU A 649 -29.24 12.85 1.70
C LEU A 649 -29.18 13.91 0.59
N VAL A 650 -28.01 14.10 -0.03
CA VAL A 650 -27.84 14.96 -1.22
C VAL A 650 -28.68 14.47 -2.40
N MET A 651 -28.66 13.17 -2.70
CA MET A 651 -29.47 12.60 -3.80
C MET A 651 -30.97 12.69 -3.52
N ILE A 652 -31.42 12.43 -2.28
CA ILE A 652 -32.82 12.60 -1.89
C ILE A 652 -33.26 14.06 -2.06
N TYR A 653 -32.42 15.02 -1.64
CA TYR A 653 -32.68 16.45 -1.82
C TYR A 653 -32.81 16.84 -3.29
N GLU A 654 -31.81 16.53 -4.13
CA GLU A 654 -31.85 16.89 -5.57
C GLU A 654 -33.00 16.20 -6.31
N TYR A 655 -33.33 14.95 -5.97
CA TYR A 655 -34.48 14.24 -6.49
C TYR A 655 -35.82 14.92 -6.10
N LEU A 656 -35.98 15.31 -4.83
CA LEU A 656 -37.19 15.96 -4.33
C LEU A 656 -37.34 17.42 -4.83
N GLN A 657 -36.27 18.08 -5.29
CA GLN A 657 -36.39 19.36 -5.99
C GLN A 657 -37.13 19.26 -7.35
N GLY A 658 -37.19 18.07 -7.95
CA GLY A 658 -37.84 17.83 -9.23
C GLY A 658 -37.28 18.74 -10.34
N ASP A 659 -38.17 19.41 -11.09
CA ASP A 659 -37.81 20.31 -12.21
C ASP A 659 -36.97 21.53 -11.80
N LYS A 660 -36.69 21.73 -10.50
CA LYS A 660 -35.75 22.76 -10.00
C LYS A 660 -34.31 22.29 -9.91
N SER A 661 -34.04 20.98 -9.89
CA SER A 661 -32.67 20.46 -9.82
C SER A 661 -31.99 20.56 -11.18
N SER A 662 -30.74 21.03 -11.19
CA SER A 662 -29.87 21.00 -12.38
C SER A 662 -29.64 19.58 -12.91
N TRP A 663 -29.83 18.55 -12.09
CA TRP A 663 -29.65 17.14 -12.43
C TRP A 663 -30.94 16.41 -12.79
N LYS A 664 -32.09 17.09 -12.89
CA LYS A 664 -33.37 16.46 -13.22
C LYS A 664 -33.33 15.54 -14.47
N PRO A 665 -32.68 15.91 -15.60
CA PRO A 665 -32.58 15.03 -16.78
C PRO A 665 -31.72 13.78 -16.53
N TYR A 666 -30.85 13.81 -15.53
CA TYR A 666 -30.04 12.66 -15.10
C TYR A 666 -30.84 11.73 -14.17
N PHE A 667 -31.58 12.27 -13.20
CA PHE A 667 -32.55 11.48 -12.41
C PHE A 667 -33.65 10.82 -13.26
N ASP A 668 -33.99 11.39 -14.41
CA ASP A 668 -34.91 10.79 -15.40
C ASP A 668 -34.28 9.61 -16.19
N VAL A 669 -32.96 9.42 -16.16
CA VAL A 669 -32.29 8.25 -16.76
C VAL A 669 -31.76 7.21 -15.76
N LEU A 670 -31.69 7.55 -14.46
CA LEU A 670 -31.34 6.59 -13.39
C LEU A 670 -32.45 5.54 -13.17
N PRO A 671 -32.10 4.29 -12.75
CA PRO A 671 -33.07 3.22 -12.54
C PRO A 671 -34.12 3.55 -11.48
N SER A 672 -35.34 3.05 -11.66
CA SER A 672 -36.46 3.15 -10.72
C SER A 672 -36.77 1.83 -9.99
N THR A 673 -36.12 0.74 -10.40
CA THR A 673 -36.21 -0.62 -9.85
C THR A 673 -34.83 -1.26 -9.91
N PHE A 674 -34.52 -2.15 -8.97
CA PHE A 674 -33.24 -2.86 -8.90
C PHE A 674 -33.47 -4.36 -8.73
N ASP A 675 -32.49 -5.15 -9.18
CA ASP A 675 -32.43 -6.59 -8.99
C ASP A 675 -31.31 -7.01 -8.04
N THR A 676 -30.76 -6.08 -7.26
CA THR A 676 -29.92 -6.38 -6.10
C THR A 676 -30.73 -7.10 -5.00
N PRO A 677 -30.12 -8.04 -4.24
CA PRO A 677 -30.79 -8.85 -3.22
C PRO A 677 -31.61 -8.09 -2.16
N MET A 678 -31.31 -6.81 -1.89
CA MET A 678 -32.08 -5.97 -0.97
C MET A 678 -33.57 -5.85 -1.37
N PHE A 679 -33.89 -5.92 -2.66
CA PHE A 679 -35.27 -5.83 -3.19
C PHE A 679 -35.90 -7.20 -3.49
N TRP A 680 -35.28 -8.28 -3.05
CA TRP A 680 -35.80 -9.64 -3.21
C TRP A 680 -36.75 -9.99 -2.06
N SER A 681 -37.68 -10.90 -2.34
CA SER A 681 -38.50 -11.59 -1.36
C SER A 681 -37.76 -12.79 -0.76
N GLU A 682 -38.20 -13.28 0.40
CA GLU A 682 -37.61 -14.48 1.01
C GLU A 682 -37.67 -15.72 0.10
N GLU A 683 -38.68 -15.84 -0.77
CA GLU A 683 -38.79 -16.93 -1.74
C GLU A 683 -37.71 -16.87 -2.84
N GLU A 684 -37.30 -15.65 -3.22
CA GLU A 684 -36.20 -15.39 -4.15
C GLU A 684 -34.85 -15.55 -3.43
N LEU A 685 -34.68 -15.03 -2.21
CA LEU A 685 -33.46 -15.20 -1.41
C LEU A 685 -33.20 -16.67 -1.07
N ASN A 686 -34.24 -17.47 -0.85
CA ASN A 686 -34.12 -18.92 -0.68
C ASN A 686 -33.57 -19.65 -1.92
N GLN A 687 -33.55 -19.02 -3.12
CA GLN A 687 -32.88 -19.60 -4.28
C GLN A 687 -31.35 -19.59 -4.18
N LEU A 688 -30.76 -18.77 -3.29
CA LEU A 688 -29.32 -18.72 -3.05
C LEU A 688 -28.81 -19.92 -2.23
N GLN A 689 -29.72 -20.69 -1.63
CA GLN A 689 -29.42 -21.90 -0.85
C GLN A 689 -28.39 -21.65 0.27
N SER A 690 -27.14 -22.10 0.06
CA SER A 690 -26.04 -21.99 1.03
C SER A 690 -24.99 -20.92 0.67
N SER A 691 -25.24 -20.10 -0.36
CA SER A 691 -24.35 -18.98 -0.71
C SER A 691 -24.20 -18.03 0.48
N HIS A 692 -22.96 -17.68 0.83
CA HIS A 692 -22.67 -16.74 1.92
C HIS A 692 -23.24 -15.34 1.62
N MET A 693 -23.53 -15.00 0.35
CA MET A 693 -24.10 -13.70 -0.02
C MET A 693 -25.34 -13.29 0.79
N ARG A 694 -26.11 -14.25 1.36
CA ARG A 694 -27.32 -13.96 2.15
C ARG A 694 -27.07 -13.21 3.46
N SER A 695 -25.95 -13.45 4.16
CA SER A 695 -25.60 -12.69 5.37
C SER A 695 -25.17 -11.25 5.04
N LYS A 696 -24.50 -11.05 3.89
CA LYS A 696 -23.89 -9.78 3.48
C LYS A 696 -24.86 -8.78 2.80
N ILE A 697 -26.18 -8.94 2.94
CA ILE A 697 -27.19 -8.09 2.26
C ILE A 697 -27.39 -6.72 2.94
N GLY A 698 -27.18 -6.62 4.27
CA GLY A 698 -27.21 -5.35 5.02
C GLY A 698 -28.55 -4.59 5.02
N LYS A 699 -29.67 -5.30 4.83
CA LYS A 699 -30.98 -4.66 4.61
C LYS A 699 -31.58 -4.02 5.86
N VAL A 700 -31.43 -4.67 7.01
CA VAL A 700 -31.99 -4.21 8.30
C VAL A 700 -31.26 -2.95 8.73
N ASP A 701 -29.94 -3.03 8.83
CA ASP A 701 -29.03 -1.95 9.20
C ASP A 701 -29.20 -0.70 8.32
N ALA A 702 -29.39 -0.89 7.00
CA ALA A 702 -29.72 0.20 6.09
C ALA A 702 -31.09 0.84 6.39
N GLU A 703 -32.12 0.04 6.67
CA GLU A 703 -33.45 0.55 7.02
C GLU A 703 -33.45 1.27 8.39
N GLU A 704 -32.72 0.74 9.38
CA GLU A 704 -32.51 1.38 10.68
C GLU A 704 -31.77 2.71 10.56
N MET A 705 -30.70 2.78 9.75
CA MET A 705 -30.00 4.04 9.45
C MET A 705 -30.92 5.05 8.75
N PHE A 706 -31.76 4.61 7.81
CA PHE A 706 -32.73 5.49 7.14
C PHE A 706 -33.80 6.04 8.09
N GLN A 707 -34.34 5.19 8.97
CA GLN A 707 -35.36 5.60 9.95
C GLN A 707 -34.77 6.45 11.08
N GLY A 708 -33.56 6.13 11.57
CA GLY A 708 -32.92 6.79 12.70
C GLY A 708 -32.16 8.07 12.35
N ARG A 709 -31.57 8.18 11.15
CA ARG A 709 -30.68 9.31 10.79
C ARG A 709 -31.23 10.15 9.64
N ILE A 710 -31.51 9.55 8.48
CA ILE A 710 -31.91 10.29 7.26
C ILE A 710 -33.31 10.90 7.39
N LEU A 711 -34.30 10.12 7.84
CA LEU A 711 -35.69 10.55 7.90
C LEU A 711 -35.92 11.74 8.88
N PRO A 712 -35.35 11.77 10.11
CA PRO A 712 -35.46 12.92 11.00
C PRO A 712 -34.94 14.21 10.38
N ILE A 713 -33.80 14.18 9.68
CA ILE A 713 -33.23 15.37 9.03
C ILE A 713 -34.18 15.92 7.96
N ILE A 714 -34.77 15.05 7.13
CA ILE A 714 -35.76 15.43 6.11
C ILE A 714 -37.02 16.03 6.76
N ARG A 715 -37.50 15.43 7.86
CA ARG A 715 -38.72 15.85 8.55
C ARG A 715 -38.57 17.18 9.28
N GLN A 716 -37.46 17.39 9.99
CA GLN A 716 -37.15 18.65 10.66
C GLN A 716 -36.98 19.80 9.65
N ASN A 717 -36.43 19.50 8.47
CA ASN A 717 -36.10 20.49 7.43
C ASN A 717 -37.05 20.45 6.23
N ALA A 718 -38.31 20.04 6.40
CA ALA A 718 -39.26 19.76 5.31
C ALA A 718 -39.39 20.89 4.26
N GLY A 719 -39.27 22.16 4.67
CA GLY A 719 -39.26 23.32 3.77
C GLY A 719 -38.09 23.38 2.76
N LEU A 720 -37.01 22.63 2.99
CA LEU A 720 -35.88 22.45 2.06
C LEU A 720 -36.06 21.27 1.10
N PHE A 721 -36.92 20.30 1.44
CA PHE A 721 -37.17 19.06 0.69
C PHE A 721 -38.60 19.07 0.11
N PRO A 722 -38.83 19.59 -1.11
CA PRO A 722 -40.18 19.74 -1.65
C PRO A 722 -40.91 18.41 -1.75
N SER A 723 -42.23 18.41 -1.54
CA SER A 723 -43.06 17.19 -1.58
C SER A 723 -42.64 16.07 -0.60
N SER A 724 -41.86 16.39 0.45
CA SER A 724 -41.62 15.52 1.61
C SER A 724 -42.83 15.47 2.55
N GLU A 725 -43.45 16.63 2.84
CA GLU A 725 -44.68 16.77 3.64
C GLU A 725 -45.85 15.94 3.08
N SER A 726 -45.90 15.77 1.76
CA SER A 726 -46.92 14.99 1.04
C SER A 726 -46.63 13.49 0.94
N LYS A 727 -45.53 13.00 1.54
CA LYS A 727 -45.15 11.57 1.57
C LYS A 727 -45.22 11.04 2.99
N SER A 728 -45.67 9.80 3.14
CA SER A 728 -45.47 9.02 4.36
C SER A 728 -43.99 8.73 4.61
N ASP A 729 -43.65 8.38 5.85
CA ASP A 729 -42.27 8.01 6.22
C ASP A 729 -41.79 6.79 5.41
N ARG A 730 -42.70 5.83 5.20
CA ARG A 730 -42.48 4.64 4.37
C ARG A 730 -42.08 4.99 2.93
N GLU A 731 -42.73 5.98 2.32
CA GLU A 731 -42.38 6.46 0.96
C GLU A 731 -41.05 7.23 0.92
N LEU A 732 -40.61 7.85 2.02
CA LEU A 732 -39.30 8.48 2.11
C LEU A 732 -38.19 7.44 2.32
N VAL A 733 -38.45 6.38 3.10
CA VAL A 733 -37.55 5.22 3.24
C VAL A 733 -37.43 4.44 1.93
N GLU A 734 -38.53 4.24 1.18
CA GLU A 734 -38.48 3.67 -0.18
C GLU A 734 -37.59 4.50 -1.13
N VAL A 735 -37.63 5.84 -1.03
CA VAL A 735 -36.73 6.73 -1.78
C VAL A 735 -35.29 6.62 -1.27
N ALA A 736 -35.05 6.47 0.03
CA ALA A 736 -33.72 6.28 0.59
C ALA A 736 -33.06 4.97 0.14
N HIS A 737 -33.79 3.83 0.18
CA HIS A 737 -33.32 2.57 -0.43
C HIS A 737 -32.99 2.75 -1.91
N ARG A 738 -33.86 3.44 -2.69
CA ARG A 738 -33.56 3.73 -4.10
C ARG A 738 -32.24 4.52 -4.25
N MET A 739 -32.00 5.56 -3.46
CA MET A 739 -30.77 6.34 -3.59
C MET A 739 -29.54 5.54 -3.14
N GLY A 740 -29.59 4.87 -1.99
CA GLY A 740 -28.50 4.01 -1.50
C GLY A 740 -28.11 2.91 -2.50
N SER A 741 -29.10 2.22 -3.10
CA SER A 741 -28.83 1.22 -4.14
C SER A 741 -28.41 1.83 -5.48
N THR A 742 -28.78 3.07 -5.78
CA THR A 742 -28.21 3.79 -6.94
C THR A 742 -26.73 4.08 -6.70
N ILE A 743 -26.36 4.58 -5.51
CA ILE A 743 -24.96 4.85 -5.17
C ILE A 743 -24.14 3.55 -5.18
N MET A 744 -24.69 2.45 -4.65
CA MET A 744 -24.00 1.15 -4.59
C MET A 744 -23.55 0.63 -5.96
N ALA A 745 -24.39 0.82 -6.98
CA ALA A 745 -24.18 0.30 -8.33
C ALA A 745 -23.66 1.32 -9.36
N TYR A 746 -23.77 2.64 -9.10
CA TYR A 746 -23.51 3.70 -10.10
C TYR A 746 -22.65 4.88 -9.59
N ALA A 747 -22.24 4.89 -8.32
CA ALA A 747 -21.28 5.90 -7.85
C ALA A 747 -19.84 5.52 -8.22
N PHE A 748 -19.01 6.54 -8.38
CA PHE A 748 -17.56 6.42 -8.55
C PHE A 748 -16.88 7.15 -7.39
N ASP A 749 -15.77 6.62 -6.93
CA ASP A 749 -14.83 7.34 -6.07
C ASP A 749 -14.16 8.44 -6.91
N LEU A 750 -14.12 9.68 -6.39
CA LEU A 750 -13.73 10.85 -7.20
C LEU A 750 -12.31 11.35 -6.95
N GLU A 751 -11.64 10.73 -5.98
CA GLU A 751 -10.20 10.84 -5.78
C GLU A 751 -9.47 10.15 -6.95
N LYS A 752 -8.14 10.04 -6.89
CA LYS A 752 -7.33 9.69 -8.07
C LYS A 752 -6.41 8.54 -7.73
N ASP A 753 -6.42 7.51 -8.58
CA ASP A 753 -5.69 6.24 -8.40
C ASP A 753 -4.17 6.40 -8.60
N GLU A 754 -3.53 7.36 -7.92
CA GLU A 754 -2.07 7.56 -7.92
C GLU A 754 -1.32 6.54 -7.04
N ASP A 755 -2.00 5.83 -6.14
CA ASP A 755 -1.36 4.80 -5.30
C ASP A 755 -1.09 3.49 -6.09
N ALA A 756 -1.51 3.38 -7.35
CA ALA A 756 -1.31 2.20 -8.23
C ALA A 756 0.11 2.07 -8.84
N ASP A 757 1.13 2.79 -8.35
CA ASP A 757 2.51 2.75 -8.87
C ASP A 757 3.59 2.76 -7.75
N GLU A 758 3.39 2.05 -6.63
CA GLU A 758 4.46 1.71 -5.67
C GLU A 758 4.51 0.21 -5.29
N GLY A 759 4.82 -0.67 -6.26
CA GLY A 759 5.61 -1.89 -6.04
C GLY A 759 4.96 -3.09 -5.31
N ASP A 760 3.85 -2.90 -4.62
CA ASP A 760 3.08 -3.95 -3.96
C ASP A 760 1.94 -4.42 -4.88
N GLU A 761 2.25 -5.38 -5.77
CA GLU A 761 1.24 -6.30 -6.31
C GLU A 761 0.82 -7.25 -5.18
N VAL A 762 -0.06 -6.75 -4.31
CA VAL A 762 -0.75 -7.48 -3.25
C VAL A 762 -2.24 -7.12 -3.36
N ASP A 763 -3.08 -8.14 -3.47
CA ASP A 763 -4.49 -8.03 -3.87
C ASP A 763 -5.41 -7.39 -2.81
N GLY A 764 -5.39 -6.06 -2.71
CA GLY A 764 -6.27 -5.26 -1.84
C GLY A 764 -7.62 -4.89 -2.48
N TRP A 765 -8.40 -5.86 -2.98
CA TRP A 765 -9.57 -5.61 -3.83
C TRP A 765 -10.88 -5.25 -3.09
N VAL A 766 -10.95 -4.04 -2.53
CA VAL A 766 -12.21 -3.41 -2.05
C VAL A 766 -12.97 -4.27 -1.02
N GLU A 767 -12.22 -4.84 -0.08
CA GLU A 767 -12.70 -4.95 1.30
C GLU A 767 -12.64 -3.56 1.91
N ASP A 768 -13.76 -3.17 2.56
CA ASP A 768 -14.07 -1.85 3.10
C ASP A 768 -13.82 -0.64 2.18
N ARG A 769 -14.92 -0.09 1.62
CA ARG A 769 -14.93 1.25 1.03
C ARG A 769 -14.59 2.28 2.12
N ASP A 770 -13.39 2.82 2.06
CA ASP A 770 -12.84 3.75 3.03
C ASP A 770 -13.82 4.91 3.30
N ALA A 771 -14.29 5.04 4.54
CA ALA A 771 -15.44 5.90 4.91
C ALA A 771 -15.20 7.40 4.68
N ASN A 772 -13.95 7.77 4.39
CA ASN A 772 -13.49 9.12 4.09
C ASN A 772 -13.42 9.46 2.59
N SER A 773 -13.54 8.47 1.70
CA SER A 773 -13.43 8.66 0.25
C SER A 773 -14.58 9.51 -0.32
N MET A 774 -14.25 10.47 -1.18
CA MET A 774 -15.24 11.33 -1.82
C MET A 774 -15.92 10.63 -3.00
N MET A 775 -16.93 9.82 -2.70
CA MET A 775 -17.86 9.27 -3.70
C MET A 775 -18.67 10.36 -4.42
N GLY A 776 -19.15 10.06 -5.63
CA GLY A 776 -20.24 10.79 -6.25
C GLY A 776 -20.82 10.12 -7.50
N MET A 777 -21.99 10.60 -7.92
CA MET A 777 -22.68 10.09 -9.12
C MET A 777 -22.13 10.81 -10.35
N VAL A 778 -21.54 10.06 -11.29
CA VAL A 778 -20.82 10.61 -12.47
C VAL A 778 -21.66 10.41 -13.74
N PRO A 779 -22.44 11.42 -14.19
CA PRO A 779 -23.37 11.25 -15.29
C PRO A 779 -22.64 10.93 -16.60
N MET A 780 -23.13 9.93 -17.33
CA MET A 780 -22.60 9.37 -18.58
C MET A 780 -21.53 8.29 -18.40
N ALA A 781 -20.65 8.37 -17.40
CA ALA A 781 -19.76 7.24 -17.08
C ALA A 781 -20.57 6.05 -16.56
N ASP A 782 -21.58 6.35 -15.75
CA ASP A 782 -22.55 5.41 -15.17
C ASP A 782 -23.54 4.80 -16.18
N ILE A 783 -23.43 5.14 -17.46
CA ILE A 783 -24.21 4.55 -18.56
C ILE A 783 -23.37 3.49 -19.32
N LEU A 784 -22.10 3.31 -18.95
CA LEU A 784 -21.31 2.16 -19.36
C LEU A 784 -21.71 0.96 -18.48
N ASN A 785 -22.26 -0.07 -19.11
CA ASN A 785 -22.24 -1.41 -18.53
C ASN A 785 -20.79 -1.85 -18.32
N ALA A 786 -20.57 -2.80 -17.40
CA ALA A 786 -19.29 -3.46 -17.22
C ALA A 786 -19.41 -4.97 -17.43
N ASP A 787 -18.26 -5.59 -17.64
CA ASP A 787 -18.06 -7.03 -17.63
C ASP A 787 -16.58 -7.29 -17.33
N ALA A 788 -16.21 -8.54 -17.06
CA ALA A 788 -14.85 -8.88 -16.66
C ALA A 788 -13.83 -8.72 -17.83
N GLU A 789 -14.29 -8.79 -19.09
CA GLU A 789 -13.55 -8.25 -20.23
C GLU A 789 -14.17 -6.91 -20.65
N PHE A 790 -13.34 -5.88 -20.75
CA PHE A 790 -13.73 -4.50 -21.01
C PHE A 790 -12.99 -3.92 -22.22
N ASN A 791 -13.41 -2.77 -22.73
CA ASN A 791 -12.76 -2.12 -23.87
C ASN A 791 -12.65 -0.59 -23.74
N ALA A 792 -13.13 -0.01 -22.63
CA ALA A 792 -12.94 1.38 -22.24
C ALA A 792 -12.51 1.52 -20.77
N HIS A 793 -11.91 2.66 -20.44
CA HIS A 793 -11.47 3.03 -19.08
C HIS A 793 -11.71 4.52 -18.82
N VAL A 794 -11.85 4.90 -17.55
CA VAL A 794 -12.21 6.25 -17.09
C VAL A 794 -11.00 6.96 -16.49
N ASN A 795 -10.37 7.87 -17.24
CA ASN A 795 -9.24 8.65 -16.75
C ASN A 795 -9.70 9.82 -15.85
N HIS A 796 -9.02 10.06 -14.74
CA HIS A 796 -9.33 11.16 -13.83
C HIS A 796 -8.40 12.38 -14.09
N GLU A 797 -8.96 13.50 -14.53
CA GLU A 797 -8.23 14.76 -14.79
C GLU A 797 -8.53 15.83 -13.71
N ASP A 798 -7.76 16.92 -13.70
CA ASP A 798 -7.94 18.08 -12.78
C ASP A 798 -9.34 18.73 -12.87
N SER A 799 -9.92 18.80 -14.07
CA SER A 799 -11.20 19.49 -14.34
C SER A 799 -12.34 18.58 -14.78
N SER A 800 -12.01 17.33 -15.07
CA SER A 800 -12.80 16.45 -15.93
C SER A 800 -12.52 14.99 -15.62
N LEU A 801 -13.42 14.11 -16.01
CA LEU A 801 -13.15 12.69 -16.24
C LEU A 801 -13.22 12.47 -17.76
N THR A 802 -12.32 11.67 -18.33
CA THR A 802 -12.31 11.35 -19.76
C THR A 802 -12.31 9.85 -19.99
N VAL A 803 -13.32 9.36 -20.71
CA VAL A 803 -13.40 7.92 -21.05
C VAL A 803 -12.66 7.69 -22.36
N ILE A 804 -11.74 6.74 -22.36
CA ILE A 804 -10.94 6.33 -23.53
C ILE A 804 -11.18 4.87 -23.89
N SER A 805 -11.01 4.53 -25.16
CA SER A 805 -10.97 3.15 -25.65
C SER A 805 -9.59 2.53 -25.48
N LEU A 806 -9.53 1.28 -25.05
CA LEU A 806 -8.28 0.52 -24.83
C LEU A 806 -7.81 -0.21 -26.08
N ARG A 807 -8.77 -0.70 -26.88
CA ARG A 807 -8.58 -1.51 -28.10
C ARG A 807 -9.44 -0.99 -29.26
N PRO A 808 -9.21 -1.44 -30.51
CA PRO A 808 -10.13 -1.14 -31.60
C PRO A 808 -11.52 -1.74 -31.32
N ILE A 809 -12.55 -0.90 -31.21
CA ILE A 809 -13.96 -1.30 -30.99
C ILE A 809 -14.68 -1.28 -32.35
N LYS A 810 -15.48 -2.30 -32.66
CA LYS A 810 -16.19 -2.41 -33.95
C LYS A 810 -17.56 -1.76 -33.96
N ALA A 811 -17.98 -1.28 -35.13
CA ALA A 811 -19.33 -0.74 -35.33
C ALA A 811 -20.41 -1.76 -34.87
N GLY A 812 -21.22 -1.39 -33.87
CA GLY A 812 -22.23 -2.23 -33.25
C GLY A 812 -21.78 -2.99 -31.99
N GLU A 813 -20.49 -2.95 -31.63
CA GLU A 813 -19.95 -3.50 -30.38
C GLU A 813 -20.30 -2.59 -29.18
N GLU A 814 -20.49 -3.18 -28.00
CA GLU A 814 -20.72 -2.43 -26.76
C GLU A 814 -19.42 -1.92 -26.15
N ILE A 815 -19.50 -0.72 -25.58
CA ILE A 815 -18.42 -0.06 -24.86
C ILE A 815 -18.59 -0.41 -23.39
N LEU A 816 -17.68 -1.25 -22.90
CA LEU A 816 -17.72 -1.82 -21.57
C LEU A 816 -16.62 -1.20 -20.69
N ASN A 817 -17.02 -0.77 -19.50
CA ASN A 817 -16.13 -0.36 -18.41
C ASN A 817 -15.68 -1.59 -17.60
N TYR A 818 -14.74 -1.39 -16.67
CA TYR A 818 -14.38 -2.37 -15.64
C TYR A 818 -14.92 -1.93 -14.27
N TYR A 819 -15.47 -2.85 -13.48
CA TYR A 819 -15.86 -2.61 -12.08
C TYR A 819 -14.93 -3.32 -11.07
N GLY A 820 -13.91 -4.05 -11.53
CA GLY A 820 -13.02 -4.86 -10.68
C GLY A 820 -13.26 -6.38 -10.77
N PRO A 821 -12.38 -7.19 -10.16
CA PRO A 821 -12.40 -8.66 -10.25
C PRO A 821 -13.43 -9.29 -9.30
N HIS A 822 -14.69 -8.82 -9.35
CA HIS A 822 -15.72 -9.26 -8.42
C HIS A 822 -16.27 -10.67 -8.77
N PRO A 823 -16.48 -11.57 -7.78
CA PRO A 823 -17.27 -12.79 -7.97
C PRO A 823 -18.71 -12.48 -8.36
N ASN A 824 -19.44 -13.43 -8.96
CA ASN A 824 -20.85 -13.21 -9.30
C ASN A 824 -21.74 -12.95 -8.08
N SER A 825 -21.38 -13.47 -6.90
CA SER A 825 -22.05 -13.13 -5.63
C SER A 825 -21.93 -11.63 -5.34
N GLU A 826 -20.73 -11.05 -5.43
CA GLU A 826 -20.52 -9.63 -5.15
C GLU A 826 -21.06 -8.72 -6.26
N LEU A 827 -20.97 -9.16 -7.52
CA LEU A 827 -21.57 -8.46 -8.66
C LEU A 827 -23.10 -8.38 -8.52
N LEU A 828 -23.73 -9.47 -8.09
CA LEU A 828 -25.16 -9.52 -7.81
C LEU A 828 -25.53 -8.67 -6.59
N ARG A 829 -24.73 -8.72 -5.52
CA ARG A 829 -24.93 -7.96 -4.28
C ARG A 829 -24.87 -6.45 -4.52
N ARG A 830 -23.79 -5.96 -5.16
CA ARG A 830 -23.52 -4.52 -5.38
C ARG A 830 -24.30 -3.95 -6.57
N TYR A 831 -24.35 -4.66 -7.70
CA TYR A 831 -24.84 -4.12 -8.98
C TYR A 831 -26.12 -4.78 -9.50
N GLY A 832 -26.50 -5.96 -9.00
CA GLY A 832 -27.77 -6.61 -9.35
C GLY A 832 -27.74 -7.44 -10.64
N TYR A 833 -26.55 -7.86 -11.10
CA TYR A 833 -26.39 -8.74 -12.27
C TYR A 833 -25.25 -9.77 -12.08
N VAL A 834 -25.18 -10.75 -12.98
CA VAL A 834 -24.15 -11.81 -13.05
C VAL A 834 -23.69 -12.01 -14.49
N THR A 835 -22.49 -12.55 -14.70
CA THR A 835 -21.92 -12.83 -16.03
C THR A 835 -21.06 -14.10 -16.04
N GLU A 836 -21.08 -14.82 -17.17
CA GLU A 836 -20.24 -16.00 -17.37
C GLU A 836 -18.74 -15.66 -17.29
N ARG A 837 -18.32 -14.45 -17.69
CA ARG A 837 -16.90 -14.04 -17.59
C ARG A 837 -16.48 -13.77 -16.14
N HIS A 838 -17.36 -13.17 -15.34
CA HIS A 838 -17.11 -12.96 -13.91
C HIS A 838 -17.02 -14.29 -13.13
N SER A 839 -17.50 -15.42 -13.69
CA SER A 839 -17.36 -16.72 -13.01
C SER A 839 -15.91 -17.20 -12.80
N ARG A 840 -14.95 -16.56 -13.50
CA ARG A 840 -13.52 -16.75 -13.24
C ARG A 840 -13.12 -16.33 -11.81
N TYR A 841 -13.78 -15.31 -11.27
CA TYR A 841 -13.56 -14.74 -9.94
C TYR A 841 -14.50 -15.32 -8.87
N ASP A 842 -15.40 -16.26 -9.19
CA ASP A 842 -16.31 -16.84 -8.20
C ASP A 842 -15.54 -17.46 -7.03
N VAL A 843 -15.89 -17.07 -5.81
CA VAL A 843 -15.29 -17.54 -4.55
C VAL A 843 -16.28 -18.37 -3.73
N VAL A 844 -15.77 -19.15 -2.77
CA VAL A 844 -16.58 -19.81 -1.73
C VAL A 844 -15.93 -19.65 -0.36
N GLU A 845 -16.66 -19.04 0.57
CA GLU A 845 -16.22 -18.89 1.95
C GLU A 845 -16.27 -20.25 2.68
N ILE A 846 -15.21 -20.53 3.44
CA ILE A 846 -15.02 -21.71 4.31
C ILE A 846 -14.94 -21.21 5.76
N PRO A 847 -16.07 -21.15 6.49
CA PRO A 847 -16.04 -20.81 7.90
C PRO A 847 -15.38 -21.91 8.74
N TRP A 848 -14.70 -21.52 9.82
CA TRP A 848 -13.92 -22.45 10.64
C TRP A 848 -14.78 -23.48 11.39
N ASP A 849 -16.03 -23.15 11.74
CA ASP A 849 -17.00 -24.09 12.34
C ASP A 849 -17.16 -25.37 11.49
N VAL A 850 -17.09 -25.24 10.16
CA VAL A 850 -17.21 -26.36 9.23
C VAL A 850 -15.97 -27.25 9.28
N VAL A 851 -14.80 -26.66 9.52
CA VAL A 851 -13.51 -27.37 9.68
C VAL A 851 -13.49 -28.12 11.02
N GLU A 852 -13.93 -27.48 12.09
CA GLU A 852 -14.07 -28.11 13.41
C GLU A 852 -15.11 -29.24 13.40
N SER A 853 -16.27 -29.00 12.76
CA SER A 853 -17.29 -30.02 12.55
C SER A 853 -16.75 -31.23 11.75
N ALA A 854 -15.92 -31.01 10.74
CA ALA A 854 -15.25 -32.07 9.99
C ALA A 854 -14.22 -32.83 10.86
N MET A 855 -13.40 -32.12 11.65
CA MET A 855 -12.45 -32.71 12.60
C MET A 855 -13.16 -33.58 13.64
N THR A 856 -14.22 -33.08 14.28
CA THR A 856 -15.00 -33.84 15.27
C THR A 856 -15.73 -35.03 14.64
N THR A 857 -16.43 -34.83 13.54
CA THR A 857 -17.31 -35.86 12.94
C THR A 857 -16.54 -37.01 12.29
N HIS A 858 -15.38 -36.74 11.68
CA HIS A 858 -14.64 -37.76 10.92
C HIS A 858 -13.38 -38.29 11.60
N PHE A 859 -12.81 -37.56 12.57
CA PHE A 859 -11.58 -37.96 13.26
C PHE A 859 -11.78 -38.17 14.77
N GLY A 860 -12.99 -37.91 15.30
CA GLY A 860 -13.35 -38.19 16.69
C GLY A 860 -12.68 -37.28 17.71
N ILE A 861 -12.19 -36.11 17.29
CA ILE A 861 -11.56 -35.11 18.15
C ILE A 861 -12.67 -34.43 18.99
N PRO A 862 -12.59 -34.41 20.33
CA PRO A 862 -13.64 -33.82 21.16
C PRO A 862 -13.75 -32.30 20.97
N ASN A 863 -14.99 -31.77 20.92
CA ASN A 863 -15.25 -30.32 20.79
C ASN A 863 -14.52 -29.52 21.88
N SER A 864 -14.55 -30.00 23.13
CA SER A 864 -13.84 -29.41 24.29
C SER A 864 -12.32 -29.57 24.29
N THR A 865 -11.75 -30.12 23.21
CA THR A 865 -10.32 -30.02 22.86
C THR A 865 -10.11 -28.96 21.78
N LEU A 866 -11.02 -28.85 20.80
CA LEU A 866 -10.99 -27.79 19.78
C LEU A 866 -11.24 -26.41 20.40
N GLU A 867 -12.30 -26.25 21.20
CA GLU A 867 -12.64 -25.03 21.98
C GLU A 867 -11.44 -24.45 22.75
N LYS A 868 -10.60 -25.32 23.32
CA LYS A 868 -9.42 -24.90 24.10
C LYS A 868 -8.25 -24.51 23.21
N LEU A 869 -8.07 -25.19 22.08
CA LEU A 869 -7.05 -24.84 21.10
C LEU A 869 -7.42 -23.57 20.32
N ARG A 870 -8.72 -23.30 20.17
CA ARG A 870 -9.26 -22.03 19.68
C ARG A 870 -8.90 -20.90 20.64
N ALA A 871 -9.27 -21.02 21.92
CA ALA A 871 -8.90 -20.03 22.93
C ALA A 871 -7.36 -19.85 23.11
N GLU A 872 -6.58 -20.95 23.08
CA GLU A 872 -5.10 -20.90 23.09
C GLU A 872 -4.50 -20.14 21.87
N LEU A 873 -5.27 -19.89 20.79
CA LEU A 873 -4.82 -19.18 19.58
C LEU A 873 -5.46 -17.80 19.40
N GLU A 874 -6.70 -17.61 19.85
CA GLU A 874 -7.35 -16.30 19.95
C GLU A 874 -6.58 -15.37 20.93
N GLU A 875 -5.94 -15.93 21.97
CA GLU A 875 -5.02 -15.20 22.86
C GLU A 875 -3.67 -14.83 22.21
N GLU A 876 -3.31 -15.37 21.03
CA GLU A 876 -2.02 -15.12 20.34
C GLU A 876 -2.13 -14.19 19.10
N GLU A 877 -3.29 -13.57 18.83
CA GLU A 877 -3.59 -12.69 17.67
C GLU A 877 -3.45 -13.34 16.26
N GLU A 878 -3.20 -14.66 16.15
CA GLU A 878 -3.00 -15.40 14.88
C GLU A 878 -4.19 -16.31 14.47
N PHE A 879 -5.46 -15.90 14.68
CA PHE A 879 -6.64 -16.75 14.43
C PHE A 879 -7.67 -16.14 13.45
N GLU A 880 -8.03 -16.91 12.40
CA GLU A 880 -9.03 -16.57 11.38
C GLU A 880 -10.28 -17.46 11.47
N ASP A 881 -11.48 -16.84 11.44
CA ASP A 881 -12.77 -17.53 11.53
C ASP A 881 -13.38 -17.95 10.18
N THR A 882 -12.87 -17.43 9.05
CA THR A 882 -13.39 -17.74 7.70
C THR A 882 -12.31 -17.54 6.63
N PHE A 883 -12.18 -18.50 5.73
CA PHE A 883 -11.17 -18.55 4.66
C PHE A 883 -11.83 -18.50 3.28
N VAL A 884 -11.19 -17.83 2.31
CA VAL A 884 -11.76 -17.68 0.96
C VAL A 884 -11.17 -18.72 0.00
N LEU A 885 -12.01 -19.62 -0.52
CA LEU A 885 -11.66 -20.52 -1.64
C LEU A 885 -11.88 -19.77 -2.95
N GLU A 886 -10.88 -19.75 -3.84
CA GLU A 886 -10.94 -19.03 -5.12
C GLU A 886 -10.11 -19.72 -6.23
N ARG A 887 -9.87 -19.03 -7.35
CA ARG A 887 -9.06 -19.50 -8.49
C ARG A 887 -7.90 -18.54 -8.75
N GLU A 888 -6.75 -19.05 -9.17
CA GLU A 888 -5.77 -18.22 -9.85
C GLU A 888 -6.41 -17.74 -11.17
N THR A 889 -6.56 -16.42 -11.31
CA THR A 889 -7.19 -15.83 -12.50
C THR A 889 -6.19 -15.12 -13.43
N GLY A 890 -5.01 -14.76 -12.93
CA GLY A 890 -3.95 -14.09 -13.68
C GLY A 890 -4.28 -12.67 -14.13
N GLU A 891 -3.23 -11.93 -14.48
CA GLU A 891 -3.31 -10.53 -14.95
C GLU A 891 -4.26 -10.36 -16.15
N VAL A 892 -5.04 -9.28 -16.11
CA VAL A 892 -5.80 -8.78 -17.26
C VAL A 892 -4.86 -7.99 -18.18
N ASN A 893 -4.90 -8.26 -19.48
CA ASN A 893 -4.10 -7.53 -20.46
C ASN A 893 -4.50 -6.05 -20.50
N SER A 894 -3.58 -5.17 -20.87
CA SER A 894 -3.82 -3.72 -21.00
C SER A 894 -4.83 -3.32 -22.10
N ASP A 895 -5.36 -4.27 -22.86
CA ASP A 895 -6.45 -4.08 -23.81
C ASP A 895 -7.85 -4.47 -23.25
N GLY A 896 -7.90 -4.95 -22.00
CA GLY A 896 -9.11 -5.41 -21.31
C GLY A 896 -9.54 -6.84 -21.65
N THR A 897 -8.61 -7.71 -22.07
CA THR A 897 -8.82 -9.15 -22.29
C THR A 897 -8.05 -10.02 -21.30
N PHE A 898 -8.40 -11.30 -21.19
CA PHE A 898 -7.63 -12.24 -20.36
C PHE A 898 -6.44 -12.87 -21.09
N SER A 899 -5.36 -13.07 -20.34
CA SER A 899 -4.18 -13.82 -20.76
C SER A 899 -4.40 -15.34 -20.84
N GLY A 900 -5.35 -15.88 -20.07
CA GLY A 900 -5.70 -17.31 -20.05
C GLY A 900 -6.98 -17.65 -19.27
N PRO A 901 -7.37 -18.94 -19.22
CA PRO A 901 -8.43 -19.42 -18.34
C PRO A 901 -7.99 -19.37 -16.88
N ALA A 902 -8.92 -19.10 -15.96
CA ALA A 902 -8.68 -19.21 -14.52
C ALA A 902 -8.68 -20.69 -14.08
N ASN A 903 -7.81 -21.05 -13.14
CA ASN A 903 -7.60 -22.42 -12.69
C ASN A 903 -7.58 -22.50 -11.15
N PHE A 904 -7.95 -23.65 -10.60
CA PHE A 904 -7.80 -23.90 -9.17
C PHE A 904 -6.40 -24.48 -8.90
N GLU A 905 -5.53 -23.73 -8.20
CA GLU A 905 -4.17 -24.21 -7.86
C GLU A 905 -4.12 -24.99 -6.54
N GLY A 906 -4.85 -24.57 -5.50
CA GLY A 906 -4.76 -25.22 -4.19
C GLY A 906 -5.70 -24.63 -3.12
N MET A 907 -5.74 -25.28 -1.96
CA MET A 907 -6.47 -24.78 -0.78
C MET A 907 -5.78 -23.53 -0.20
N PRO A 908 -6.51 -22.56 0.37
CA PRO A 908 -5.94 -21.30 0.88
C PRO A 908 -4.81 -21.54 1.87
N GLU A 909 -3.69 -20.82 1.74
CA GLU A 909 -2.46 -21.09 2.53
C GLU A 909 -2.70 -20.93 4.04
N ASP A 910 -3.49 -19.94 4.44
CA ASP A 910 -3.78 -19.63 5.84
C ASP A 910 -4.69 -20.69 6.47
N LEU A 911 -5.68 -21.20 5.73
CA LEU A 911 -6.44 -22.39 6.12
C LEU A 911 -5.52 -23.62 6.28
N GLN A 912 -4.55 -23.78 5.36
CA GLN A 912 -3.56 -24.86 5.50
C GLN A 912 -2.65 -24.67 6.71
N GLN A 913 -2.32 -23.44 7.08
CA GLN A 913 -1.43 -23.12 8.19
C GLN A 913 -2.14 -23.21 9.54
N GLN A 914 -3.33 -22.61 9.71
CA GLN A 914 -4.14 -22.69 10.92
C GLN A 914 -4.52 -24.14 11.22
N LEU A 915 -5.02 -24.91 10.24
CA LEU A 915 -5.32 -26.34 10.42
C LEU A 915 -4.08 -27.15 10.82
N LYS A 916 -2.91 -26.81 10.28
CA LYS A 916 -1.62 -27.42 10.62
C LYS A 916 -1.08 -26.98 11.98
N VAL A 917 -1.49 -25.84 12.52
CA VAL A 917 -1.29 -25.43 13.93
C VAL A 917 -2.24 -26.21 14.83
N PHE A 918 -3.55 -26.21 14.54
CA PHE A 918 -4.57 -26.97 15.27
C PHE A 918 -4.21 -28.46 15.39
N LEU A 919 -3.80 -29.11 14.30
CA LEU A 919 -3.38 -30.52 14.31
C LEU A 919 -2.05 -30.77 15.06
N LYS A 920 -1.22 -29.75 15.33
CA LYS A 920 -0.13 -29.86 16.34
C LYS A 920 -0.72 -29.85 17.75
N GLY A 921 -1.65 -28.93 18.03
CA GLY A 921 -2.36 -28.81 19.30
C GLY A 921 -3.11 -30.09 19.68
N VAL A 922 -3.91 -30.63 18.75
CA VAL A 922 -4.62 -31.91 18.93
C VAL A 922 -3.64 -33.05 19.23
N LYS A 923 -2.48 -33.13 18.56
CA LYS A 923 -1.46 -34.14 18.87
C LYS A 923 -0.79 -33.93 20.25
N LYS A 924 -0.67 -32.69 20.72
CA LYS A 924 -0.19 -32.33 22.07
C LYS A 924 -1.20 -32.74 23.16
N ALA A 925 -2.49 -32.55 22.90
CA ALA A 925 -3.59 -32.86 23.83
C ALA A 925 -4.00 -34.35 23.85
N GLN A 926 -4.03 -35.00 22.68
CA GLN A 926 -4.51 -36.38 22.49
C GLN A 926 -3.57 -37.15 21.54
N PRO A 927 -2.42 -37.66 22.02
CA PRO A 927 -1.37 -38.26 21.18
C PRO A 927 -1.85 -39.45 20.33
N GLU A 928 -2.77 -40.25 20.86
CA GLU A 928 -3.41 -41.39 20.21
C GLU A 928 -4.32 -41.02 19.02
N ALA A 929 -4.77 -39.77 18.88
CA ALA A 929 -5.56 -39.33 17.72
C ALA A 929 -4.70 -39.12 16.46
N ILE A 930 -3.43 -38.73 16.60
CA ILE A 930 -2.54 -38.41 15.48
C ILE A 930 -1.21 -39.16 15.69
N PRO A 931 -1.08 -40.43 15.27
CA PRO A 931 0.05 -41.30 15.67
C PRO A 931 1.44 -40.82 15.23
N ASP A 932 1.59 -40.36 13.99
CA ASP A 932 2.89 -39.96 13.38
C ASP A 932 2.81 -38.56 12.72
N LYS A 933 3.93 -38.05 12.20
CA LYS A 933 3.95 -36.87 11.33
C LYS A 933 3.31 -37.14 9.96
N ARG A 934 3.63 -38.25 9.27
CA ARG A 934 3.07 -38.52 7.93
C ARG A 934 1.55 -38.55 7.93
N LYS A 935 0.99 -39.27 8.92
CA LYS A 935 -0.46 -39.32 9.19
C LYS A 935 -1.12 -37.97 9.46
N ARG A 936 -0.37 -36.92 9.82
CA ARG A 936 -0.96 -35.59 10.03
C ARG A 936 -1.23 -34.89 8.71
N ASP A 937 -0.34 -35.06 7.74
CA ASP A 937 -0.46 -34.45 6.42
C ASP A 937 -1.62 -35.16 5.66
N GLU A 938 -1.70 -36.50 5.78
CA GLU A 938 -2.86 -37.34 5.39
C GLU A 938 -4.18 -36.86 6.05
N ILE A 939 -4.19 -36.65 7.37
CA ILE A 939 -5.37 -36.15 8.10
C ILE A 939 -5.73 -34.73 7.66
N GLN A 940 -4.76 -33.86 7.36
CA GLN A 940 -5.00 -32.49 6.93
C GLN A 940 -5.74 -32.44 5.58
N GLN A 941 -5.27 -33.19 4.58
CA GLN A 941 -5.97 -33.33 3.29
C GLN A 941 -7.37 -33.95 3.48
N ALA A 942 -7.48 -34.97 4.32
CA ALA A 942 -8.76 -35.63 4.58
C ALA A 942 -9.76 -34.75 5.35
N VAL A 943 -9.32 -33.87 6.26
CA VAL A 943 -10.16 -32.83 6.89
C VAL A 943 -10.65 -31.85 5.82
N GLN A 944 -9.76 -31.29 5.00
CA GLN A 944 -10.11 -30.35 3.94
C GLN A 944 -11.14 -30.94 2.97
N ALA A 945 -10.92 -32.17 2.49
CA ALA A 945 -11.86 -32.89 1.62
C ALA A 945 -13.23 -33.11 2.29
N LYS A 946 -13.28 -33.28 3.63
CA LYS A 946 -14.54 -33.39 4.38
C LYS A 946 -15.23 -32.06 4.62
N THR A 947 -14.48 -30.99 4.86
CA THR A 947 -15.02 -29.62 4.89
C THR A 947 -15.69 -29.26 3.56
N LEU A 948 -15.02 -29.50 2.42
CA LEU A 948 -15.58 -29.24 1.10
C LEU A 948 -16.82 -30.11 0.81
N GLN A 949 -16.80 -31.40 1.19
CA GLN A 949 -17.96 -32.29 1.06
C GLN A 949 -19.15 -31.82 1.93
N SER A 950 -18.87 -31.29 3.13
CA SER A 950 -19.86 -30.67 4.02
C SER A 950 -20.49 -29.43 3.35
N LEU A 951 -19.68 -28.51 2.82
CA LEU A 951 -20.14 -27.32 2.10
C LEU A 951 -21.00 -27.69 0.88
N VAL A 952 -20.58 -28.65 0.05
CA VAL A 952 -21.38 -29.15 -1.08
C VAL A 952 -22.73 -29.70 -0.61
N SER A 953 -22.78 -30.40 0.54
CA SER A 953 -24.03 -30.97 1.08
C SER A 953 -25.04 -29.93 1.58
N ARG A 954 -24.64 -28.68 1.81
CA ARG A 954 -25.54 -27.58 2.20
C ARG A 954 -26.40 -27.07 1.03
N TYR A 955 -26.02 -27.35 -0.22
CA TYR A 955 -26.83 -27.03 -1.41
C TYR A 955 -27.88 -28.12 -1.66
N SER A 956 -29.15 -27.72 -1.80
CA SER A 956 -30.27 -28.63 -2.05
C SER A 956 -30.40 -29.10 -3.51
N THR A 957 -29.40 -28.77 -4.34
CA THR A 957 -29.39 -29.03 -5.80
C THR A 957 -27.97 -29.36 -6.26
N SER A 958 -27.83 -30.30 -7.19
CA SER A 958 -26.55 -30.61 -7.85
C SER A 958 -26.14 -29.55 -8.88
N ILE A 959 -24.94 -29.72 -9.47
CA ILE A 959 -24.48 -28.94 -10.63
C ILE A 959 -25.36 -29.25 -11.86
N PHE A 960 -25.71 -30.52 -12.08
CA PHE A 960 -26.48 -30.96 -13.24
C PHE A 960 -27.92 -30.43 -13.23
N GLU A 961 -28.56 -30.38 -12.07
CA GLU A 961 -29.91 -29.83 -11.92
C GLU A 961 -29.94 -28.32 -12.18
N ASP A 962 -28.94 -27.57 -11.71
CA ASP A 962 -28.84 -26.13 -11.96
C ASP A 962 -28.53 -25.83 -13.43
N GLU A 963 -27.62 -26.58 -14.04
CA GLU A 963 -27.43 -26.51 -15.49
C GLU A 963 -28.70 -26.82 -16.29
N LEU A 964 -29.58 -27.68 -15.79
CA LEU A 964 -30.88 -27.98 -16.41
C LEU A 964 -31.90 -26.86 -16.18
N LEU A 965 -31.91 -26.24 -14.99
CA LEU A 965 -32.74 -25.08 -14.67
C LEU A 965 -32.36 -23.87 -15.54
N LEU A 966 -31.07 -23.59 -15.74
CA LEU A 966 -30.59 -22.50 -16.60
C LEU A 966 -30.87 -22.73 -18.09
N LYS A 967 -31.02 -23.98 -18.52
CA LYS A 967 -31.46 -24.37 -19.87
C LYS A 967 -32.99 -24.32 -20.02
N SER A 968 -33.74 -23.99 -18.96
CA SER A 968 -35.21 -23.85 -19.01
C SER A 968 -35.65 -22.39 -19.24
N ASN A 969 -36.56 -22.19 -20.19
CA ASN A 969 -37.08 -20.86 -20.54
C ASN A 969 -38.14 -20.32 -19.57
N GLY A 970 -38.38 -20.99 -18.44
CA GLY A 970 -39.44 -20.65 -17.47
C GLY A 970 -38.95 -20.03 -16.16
N LEU A 971 -37.63 -19.84 -16.01
CA LEU A 971 -37.01 -19.36 -14.79
C LEU A 971 -37.05 -17.82 -14.71
N ALA A 972 -37.55 -17.26 -13.60
CA ALA A 972 -37.61 -15.82 -13.39
C ALA A 972 -36.20 -15.19 -13.31
N PRO A 973 -35.98 -13.92 -13.73
CA PRO A 973 -34.64 -13.33 -13.83
C PRO A 973 -33.80 -13.43 -12.55
N ARG A 974 -34.34 -13.00 -11.40
CA ARG A 974 -33.66 -13.08 -10.10
C ARG A 974 -33.33 -14.52 -9.69
N ALA A 975 -34.29 -15.44 -9.85
CA ALA A 975 -34.07 -16.86 -9.61
C ALA A 975 -33.01 -17.45 -10.55
N ARG A 976 -32.88 -16.96 -11.78
CA ARG A 976 -31.81 -17.33 -12.71
C ARG A 976 -30.44 -16.89 -12.19
N MET A 977 -30.30 -15.63 -11.78
CA MET A 977 -29.04 -15.11 -11.24
C MET A 977 -28.62 -15.85 -9.96
N ALA A 978 -29.58 -16.19 -9.09
CA ALA A 978 -29.32 -17.03 -7.91
C ALA A 978 -28.83 -18.44 -8.25
N VAL A 979 -29.33 -19.03 -9.34
CA VAL A 979 -28.86 -20.32 -9.86
C VAL A 979 -27.48 -20.18 -10.51
N GLU A 980 -27.19 -19.07 -11.18
CA GLU A 980 -25.87 -18.79 -11.78
C GLU A 980 -24.79 -18.60 -10.69
N VAL A 981 -25.05 -17.85 -9.61
CA VAL A 981 -24.13 -17.76 -8.44
C VAL A 981 -23.86 -19.13 -7.83
N ARG A 982 -24.90 -19.84 -7.38
CA ARG A 982 -24.75 -21.12 -6.67
C ARG A 982 -24.17 -22.24 -7.54
N LEU A 983 -24.27 -22.12 -8.87
CA LEU A 983 -23.61 -23.01 -9.82
C LEU A 983 -22.10 -22.71 -9.93
N GLY A 984 -21.69 -21.44 -9.87
CA GLY A 984 -20.28 -21.02 -9.78
C GLY A 984 -19.62 -21.57 -8.51
N GLU A 985 -20.24 -21.32 -7.36
CA GLU A 985 -19.83 -21.82 -6.04
C GLU A 985 -19.65 -23.35 -6.03
N LYS A 986 -20.65 -24.10 -6.52
CA LYS A 986 -20.58 -25.57 -6.62
C LYS A 986 -19.53 -26.07 -7.62
N LYS A 987 -19.27 -25.35 -8.72
CA LYS A 987 -18.20 -25.71 -9.67
C LYS A 987 -16.83 -25.60 -8.99
N LEU A 988 -16.57 -24.49 -8.29
CA LEU A 988 -15.33 -24.29 -7.54
C LEU A 988 -15.12 -25.36 -6.46
N LEU A 989 -16.14 -25.64 -5.63
CA LEU A 989 -16.07 -26.70 -4.61
C LEU A 989 -15.72 -28.06 -5.22
N ARG A 990 -16.26 -28.39 -6.40
CA ARG A 990 -15.94 -29.62 -7.13
C ARG A 990 -14.50 -29.60 -7.69
N GLU A 991 -14.02 -28.47 -8.19
CA GLU A 991 -12.63 -28.30 -8.65
C GLU A 991 -11.63 -28.50 -7.49
N ALA A 992 -11.89 -27.92 -6.32
CA ALA A 992 -11.09 -28.13 -5.12
C ALA A 992 -11.12 -29.58 -4.59
N ILE A 993 -12.29 -30.23 -4.58
CA ILE A 993 -12.40 -31.67 -4.24
C ILE A 993 -11.62 -32.54 -5.23
N ALA A 994 -11.62 -32.19 -6.52
CA ALA A 994 -10.87 -32.93 -7.53
C ALA A 994 -9.35 -32.79 -7.35
N ALA A 995 -8.86 -31.57 -7.08
CA ALA A 995 -7.44 -31.31 -6.80
C ALA A 995 -6.92 -32.10 -5.59
N LEU A 996 -7.67 -32.10 -4.48
CA LEU A 996 -7.35 -32.92 -3.29
C LEU A 996 -7.43 -34.44 -3.56
N SER A 997 -8.06 -34.88 -4.64
CA SER A 997 -8.16 -36.29 -5.02
C SER A 997 -7.09 -36.73 -6.02
N SER A 998 -6.36 -35.80 -6.65
CA SER A 998 -5.32 -36.12 -7.66
C SER A 998 -3.93 -36.39 -7.10
N ASP A 999 -3.65 -35.99 -5.85
CA ASP A 999 -2.39 -36.34 -5.15
C ASP A 999 -2.34 -37.82 -4.71
N ASP A 1000 -3.49 -38.50 -4.65
CA ASP A 1000 -3.67 -39.85 -4.10
C ASP A 1000 -3.25 -41.00 -5.05
N ASP A 1001 -2.81 -40.68 -6.29
CA ASP A 1001 -2.43 -41.67 -7.32
C ASP A 1001 -1.02 -42.30 -7.08
N VAL A 1002 -0.58 -42.36 -5.81
CA VAL A 1002 0.67 -42.98 -5.33
C VAL A 1002 0.37 -44.27 -4.56
N GLU A 1003 0.07 -45.33 -5.32
CA GLU A 1003 -0.02 -46.75 -4.92
C GLU A 1003 -0.41 -47.08 -3.46
N MET A 1004 -1.71 -47.25 -3.20
CA MET A 1004 -2.19 -48.01 -2.04
C MET A 1004 -1.79 -49.49 -2.10
N THR A 1005 -0.58 -49.84 -1.65
CA THR A 1005 -0.22 -51.24 -1.34
C THR A 1005 -0.60 -51.59 0.10
N LEU A 1006 -1.87 -51.92 0.32
CA LEU A 1006 -2.33 -52.59 1.54
C LEU A 1006 -2.01 -54.09 1.47
N ASP A 1007 -0.73 -54.44 1.65
CA ASP A 1007 -0.32 -55.85 1.76
C ASP A 1007 -0.77 -56.43 3.11
N GLU A 1008 -1.74 -57.34 3.06
CA GLU A 1008 -2.02 -58.28 4.14
C GLU A 1008 -0.84 -59.26 4.29
N GLU A 1009 -0.16 -59.32 5.43
CA GLU A 1009 0.48 -60.58 5.82
C GLU A 1009 0.37 -60.91 7.32
N SER A 1010 -0.15 -62.11 7.58
CA SER A 1010 -0.41 -62.63 8.92
C SER A 1010 0.88 -63.08 9.63
N GLY A 1011 1.03 -62.74 10.91
CA GLY A 1011 2.25 -63.01 11.68
C GLY A 1011 2.66 -64.50 11.83
N PRO A 1012 3.96 -64.80 11.99
CA PRO A 1012 4.50 -66.16 11.90
C PRO A 1012 4.24 -67.01 13.16
N SER A 1013 3.65 -68.20 12.95
CA SER A 1013 3.44 -69.21 14.00
C SER A 1013 4.69 -70.06 14.28
N LYS A 1014 4.79 -70.59 15.50
CA LYS A 1014 5.97 -71.34 16.00
C LYS A 1014 5.91 -72.85 15.71
N ARG A 1015 6.92 -73.42 15.05
CA ARG A 1015 7.51 -74.79 15.19
C ARG A 1015 8.41 -75.12 13.97
N ALA A 1016 9.45 -75.96 14.02
CA ALA A 1016 10.25 -76.49 15.13
C ALA A 1016 11.59 -77.10 14.63
N LYS A 1017 12.51 -77.34 15.58
CA LYS A 1017 13.84 -77.98 15.42
C LYS A 1017 13.94 -79.11 14.37
N ARG A 1018 15.03 -79.12 13.58
CA ARG A 1018 16.15 -80.07 13.81
C ARG A 1018 17.45 -79.72 13.07
N SER A 1019 18.52 -80.38 13.52
CA SER A 1019 19.90 -80.30 13.06
C SER A 1019 20.14 -80.81 11.64
N GLY A 1020 21.05 -80.14 10.94
CA GLY A 1020 21.80 -80.62 9.77
C GLY A 1020 23.17 -79.97 9.80
#